data_AF-A0A315V7U5-F1
#
_entry.id   AF-A0A315V7U5-F1
#
_cell.length_a   1.000
_cell.length_b   1.000
_cell.length_c   1.000
_cell.angle_alpha   90.00
_cell.angle_beta   90.00
_cell.angle_gamma   90.00
#
_symmetry.space_group_name_H-M   'P 1'
#
loop_
_entity.id
_entity.type
_entity.pdbx_description
1 polymer ?
#
loop_
_entity_poly.entity_id
_entity_poly.type
_entity_poly.pdbx_seq_one_letter_code
_entity_poly.pdbx_strand_id
1 'polypeptide(L)'
;MTRVVPALRCGLVAAALWMWAAARASAAFPCSHLALSFSNLRTFADPSVQKVGGVRKKTVSFSSMPSEKKVSSAADCLAFMQGGCELKKIRPNSRVYCRFYTLDTDLSCLRWEPSKKDSERARLDVSSIREVRTGKSTETFLHNGPLSEHLAEEAAFSIIHGDEYQSLDLVALSADVANIWVTGLRYLLAHPSIIGGAGGGCGVVAGGPGEGGGWVVEGTLGSKMRSEWLAAEFALVDEDGYGIVSEDVAVTTVCKLCPGIKEAKVRLRFKEIQRSKEKLTSHVTREEFQEAFCELCTRPDVYFLLVQLSQDRECLDPQDLRLFLETEQGLSLATTEGCWELLKRYEPSAQGRERGLLGLDGFARYLQSPECQLLDPEHLGVCQDMNLPLSHYYISTSYRSYLLDDQVHGRADLGGLIKALQSGCRCLELGVTDGPEGEPLLGVDYGPDVSRHHHHHHHHVPVTIRSALEVVNKYGFLTSQYPLLLYLCHRCSPGQQRTMAHHLKKVFGSRLYTPDAHHVSLGGRATTLPSPEQLKGRILLVGKKLPPEEEGSDGEVSEEDEEIGGGGPLAGRRMTIPGEEELGVVLVVPPPSQPRKLSLHRELSDLVAIARISSRSFYTQRGSYKQTQQQSPPSSPSSPGSPVSQELPYWTMCSLGEGEAGRLTSESPEDLVVFTKRTLTRVRPSSVRLDSSNPNPQGYWKGGVQLVALNQQTPGAMLDLHRGRFTQNGGSGYVLRPAVMRDEVSYFSAHTHGCVPGVPPQTLRIKVISAHNLPKPQGSGAKGEVIDPYVVLELHGVPADCAEQRTRTAAQNQDEPMFDETFEFQCDREIRCLSSWIPGYDTSHQSVHI
;
A
#
# COMPACT_ATOMS: atom_id res chain seq x y z
N MET A 1 -5.41 23.96 17.46
CA MET A 1 -6.19 22.73 17.24
C MET A 1 -5.87 22.21 15.85
N THR A 2 -4.71 21.60 15.68
CA THR A 2 -4.20 21.10 14.39
C THR A 2 -4.44 19.59 14.36
N ARG A 3 -5.55 19.16 13.75
CA ARG A 3 -5.74 17.76 13.39
C ARG A 3 -4.77 17.47 12.24
N VAL A 4 -3.65 16.81 12.52
CA VAL A 4 -2.87 16.14 11.48
C VAL A 4 -3.71 14.94 11.07
N VAL A 5 -4.45 15.10 9.98
CA VAL A 5 -5.39 14.10 9.45
C VAL A 5 -4.57 12.87 9.04
N PRO A 6 -4.86 11.67 9.58
CA PRO A 6 -4.24 10.46 9.06
C PRO A 6 -4.70 10.26 7.62
N ALA A 7 -3.78 9.94 6.71
CA ALA A 7 -4.14 9.56 5.35
C ALA A 7 -5.05 8.31 5.29
N LEU A 8 -5.19 7.59 6.41
CA LEU A 8 -6.06 6.43 6.59
C LEU A 8 -7.23 6.83 7.51
N ARG A 9 -8.47 6.52 7.11
CA ARG A 9 -9.63 6.68 8.00
C ARG A 9 -9.45 5.81 9.25
N CYS A 10 -9.55 6.40 10.44
CA CYS A 10 -9.51 5.65 11.70
C CYS A 10 -10.78 4.80 11.83
N GLY A 11 -10.60 3.51 12.12
CA GLY A 11 -11.68 2.62 12.53
C GLY A 11 -12.24 1.70 11.45
N LEU A 12 -11.48 1.28 10.43
CA LEU A 12 -11.95 0.32 9.41
C LEU A 12 -11.70 -1.14 9.83
N VAL A 13 -12.75 -1.89 10.17
CA VAL A 13 -12.74 -3.37 10.27
C VAL A 13 -12.99 -4.05 8.92
N ALA A 14 -13.33 -3.29 7.87
CA ALA A 14 -13.61 -3.86 6.55
C ALA A 14 -12.84 -3.14 5.43
N ALA A 15 -11.52 -3.13 5.50
CA ALA A 15 -10.74 -3.07 4.27
C ALA A 15 -10.47 -4.52 3.85
N ALA A 16 -11.48 -5.17 3.27
CA ALA A 16 -11.15 -6.18 2.27
C ALA A 16 -10.28 -5.42 1.25
N LEU A 17 -9.00 -5.78 1.13
CA LEU A 17 -8.06 -5.08 0.25
C LEU A 17 -8.50 -5.28 -1.21
N TRP A 18 -9.39 -4.40 -1.66
CA TRP A 18 -9.79 -4.25 -3.04
C TRP A 18 -9.07 -3.05 -3.60
N MET A 19 -7.80 -3.24 -3.93
CA MET A 19 -7.10 -2.30 -4.79
C MET A 19 -7.26 -2.74 -6.23
N TRP A 20 -7.92 -1.88 -7.00
CA TRP A 20 -7.89 -1.92 -8.45
C TRP A 20 -6.45 -1.64 -8.87
N ALA A 21 -5.65 -2.70 -9.05
CA ALA A 21 -4.41 -2.59 -9.79
C ALA A 21 -4.80 -2.26 -11.24
N ALA A 22 -4.95 -0.97 -11.53
CA ALA A 22 -4.79 -0.47 -12.88
C ALA A 22 -3.33 -0.69 -13.28
N ALA A 23 -2.99 -1.94 -13.61
CA ALA A 23 -1.87 -2.24 -14.46
C ALA A 23 -2.17 -1.59 -15.82
N ARG A 24 -1.92 -0.28 -15.94
CA ARG A 24 -1.69 0.30 -17.26
C ARG A 24 -0.44 -0.39 -17.76
N ALA A 25 -0.65 -1.33 -18.69
CA ALA A 25 0.37 -1.84 -19.56
C ALA A 25 1.06 -0.65 -20.24
N SER A 26 2.17 -0.18 -19.66
CA SER A 26 3.11 0.68 -20.38
C SER A 26 4.11 -0.26 -21.04
N ALA A 27 3.84 -0.51 -22.32
CA ALA A 27 4.72 -1.02 -23.37
C ALA A 27 6.12 -1.51 -22.97
N ALA A 28 6.30 -2.82 -23.15
CA ALA A 28 7.44 -3.55 -23.73
C ALA A 28 8.86 -2.95 -23.60
N PHE A 29 9.79 -3.69 -22.97
CA PHE A 29 11.11 -4.05 -23.53
C PHE A 29 11.67 -5.29 -22.79
N PRO A 30 12.44 -6.19 -23.45
CA PRO A 30 12.94 -7.42 -22.84
C PRO A 30 14.31 -7.18 -22.21
N CYS A 31 14.45 -7.40 -20.90
CA CYS A 31 15.76 -7.58 -20.28
C CYS A 31 15.77 -8.90 -19.49
N SER A 32 16.29 -9.92 -20.15
CA SER A 32 16.65 -11.22 -19.59
C SER A 32 17.86 -11.10 -18.66
N HIS A 33 17.84 -11.91 -17.59
CA HIS A 33 18.88 -12.13 -16.57
C HIS A 33 19.04 -11.04 -15.53
N LEU A 34 18.63 -11.35 -14.29
CA LEU A 34 19.35 -11.03 -13.04
C LEU A 34 18.63 -11.69 -11.86
N ALA A 35 19.16 -12.82 -11.40
CA ALA A 35 18.95 -13.29 -10.05
C ALA A 35 19.89 -12.47 -9.14
N LEU A 36 19.35 -11.69 -8.21
CA LEU A 36 20.15 -10.95 -7.23
C LEU A 36 19.94 -11.54 -5.84
N SER A 37 21.05 -12.05 -5.30
CA SER A 37 21.25 -12.49 -3.93
C SER A 37 21.17 -11.29 -2.98
N PHE A 38 20.21 -11.31 -2.06
CA PHE A 38 20.18 -10.42 -0.90
C PHE A 38 21.04 -11.02 0.21
N SER A 39 22.29 -10.56 0.33
CA SER A 39 23.14 -10.83 1.49
C SER A 39 23.41 -9.52 2.24
N ASN A 40 22.63 -9.28 3.31
CA ASN A 40 23.05 -8.69 4.58
C ASN A 40 21.84 -8.24 5.41
N LEU A 41 21.09 -9.21 5.93
CA LEU A 41 20.31 -9.06 7.15
C LEU A 41 20.66 -10.25 8.04
N ARG A 42 21.18 -9.95 9.23
CA ARG A 42 21.58 -10.96 10.22
C ARG A 42 20.36 -11.78 10.61
N THR A 43 20.31 -13.02 10.14
CA THR A 43 19.37 -14.04 10.59
C THR A 43 19.67 -14.39 12.04
N PHE A 44 18.75 -14.09 12.95
CA PHE A 44 18.65 -14.81 14.22
C PHE A 44 18.07 -16.19 13.90
N ALA A 45 18.92 -17.21 13.93
CA ALA A 45 18.50 -18.61 13.83
C ALA A 45 18.04 -19.10 15.20
N ASP A 46 16.79 -19.56 15.29
CA ASP A 46 16.26 -20.35 16.40
C ASP A 46 16.67 -21.84 16.22
N PRO A 47 17.44 -22.45 17.13
CA PRO A 47 17.89 -23.82 16.99
C PRO A 47 17.01 -24.79 17.80
N SER A 48 15.85 -25.22 17.26
CA SER A 48 15.13 -26.37 17.85
C SER A 48 14.16 -27.10 16.91
N VAL A 49 14.66 -27.73 15.83
CA VAL A 49 13.90 -28.80 15.15
C VAL A 49 14.82 -29.98 14.83
N GLN A 50 14.84 -30.97 15.72
CA GLN A 50 15.47 -32.27 15.45
C GLN A 50 14.67 -33.03 14.39
N LYS A 51 15.32 -33.34 13.27
CA LYS A 51 14.87 -34.31 12.26
C LYS A 51 14.87 -35.72 12.85
N VAL A 52 13.71 -36.36 12.93
CA VAL A 52 13.61 -37.82 13.04
C VAL A 52 13.08 -38.37 11.72
N GLY A 53 13.97 -39.00 10.96
CA GLY A 53 13.68 -39.66 9.70
C GLY A 53 13.01 -41.02 9.91
N GLY A 54 11.93 -41.26 9.18
CA GLY A 54 11.28 -42.57 9.08
C GLY A 54 10.55 -42.68 7.75
N VAL A 55 11.13 -43.41 6.80
CA VAL A 55 10.57 -43.69 5.49
C VAL A 55 9.29 -44.52 5.65
N ARG A 56 8.12 -43.91 5.48
CA ARG A 56 6.85 -44.60 5.25
C ARG A 56 6.35 -44.24 3.86
N LYS A 57 6.20 -45.27 3.02
CA LYS A 57 5.60 -45.20 1.68
C LYS A 57 4.24 -44.51 1.79
N LYS A 58 4.08 -43.36 1.14
CA LYS A 58 2.81 -42.63 1.06
C LYS A 58 1.93 -43.36 0.04
N THR A 59 0.98 -44.15 0.53
CA THR A 59 -0.18 -44.55 -0.27
C THR A 59 -1.12 -43.34 -0.33
N VAL A 60 -1.49 -42.94 -1.54
CA VAL A 60 -2.42 -41.80 -1.76
C VAL A 60 -3.82 -42.28 -1.44
N SER A 61 -4.35 -41.89 -0.29
CA SER A 61 -5.77 -42.02 0.04
C SER A 61 -6.51 -40.85 -0.61
N PHE A 62 -7.32 -41.11 -1.64
CA PHE A 62 -8.32 -40.16 -2.10
C PHE A 62 -9.50 -40.17 -1.11
N SER A 63 -9.36 -39.46 0.00
CA SER A 63 -10.52 -39.03 0.77
C SER A 63 -10.90 -37.63 0.29
N SER A 64 -11.76 -37.54 -0.71
CA SER A 64 -12.44 -36.30 -1.07
C SER A 64 -13.23 -35.81 0.14
N MET A 65 -12.83 -34.68 0.72
CA MET A 65 -13.68 -33.99 1.68
C MET A 65 -14.98 -33.57 0.97
N PRO A 66 -16.16 -33.78 1.58
CA PRO A 66 -17.42 -33.35 0.99
C PRO A 66 -17.60 -31.84 1.21
N SER A 67 -17.21 -31.00 0.24
CA SER A 67 -17.85 -29.70 -0.10
C SER A 67 -16.93 -28.81 -0.95
N GLU A 68 -16.99 -28.97 -2.28
CA GLU A 68 -16.61 -27.87 -3.20
C GLU A 68 -17.70 -26.79 -3.28
N LYS A 69 -18.85 -26.98 -2.60
CA LYS A 69 -19.91 -25.98 -2.53
C LYS A 69 -19.52 -24.85 -1.57
N LYS A 70 -19.39 -23.65 -2.14
CA LYS A 70 -19.12 -22.40 -1.44
C LYS A 70 -20.35 -21.99 -0.63
N VAL A 71 -20.17 -21.68 0.66
CA VAL A 71 -21.28 -21.28 1.54
C VAL A 71 -21.82 -19.92 1.13
N SER A 72 -23.13 -19.86 0.84
CA SER A 72 -23.80 -18.67 0.33
C SER A 72 -25.09 -18.30 1.08
N SER A 73 -25.50 -19.13 2.04
CA SER A 73 -26.73 -18.97 2.82
C SER A 73 -26.69 -19.77 4.12
N ALA A 74 -27.61 -19.48 5.05
CA ALA A 74 -27.79 -20.29 6.26
C ALA A 74 -28.12 -21.77 5.94
N ALA A 75 -28.86 -22.04 4.85
CA ALA A 75 -29.15 -23.39 4.41
C ALA A 75 -27.88 -24.18 4.03
N ASP A 76 -26.91 -23.53 3.37
CA ASP A 76 -25.62 -24.14 3.08
C ASP A 76 -24.84 -24.45 4.37
N CYS A 77 -24.94 -23.57 5.39
CA CYS A 77 -24.34 -23.84 6.69
C CYS A 77 -24.93 -25.09 7.35
N LEU A 78 -26.26 -25.24 7.33
CA LEU A 78 -26.94 -26.41 7.87
C LEU A 78 -26.56 -27.69 7.11
N ALA A 79 -26.53 -27.63 5.77
CA ALA A 79 -26.12 -28.76 4.94
C ALA A 79 -24.67 -29.18 5.23
N PHE A 80 -23.76 -28.23 5.43
CA PHE A 80 -22.39 -28.50 5.86
C PHE A 80 -22.35 -29.18 7.24
N MET A 81 -23.11 -28.67 8.21
CA MET A 81 -23.21 -29.26 9.55
C MET A 81 -23.77 -30.69 9.54
N GLN A 82 -24.73 -30.98 8.64
CA GLN A 82 -25.27 -32.33 8.43
C GLN A 82 -24.25 -33.28 7.78
N GLY A 83 -23.43 -32.77 6.84
CA GLY A 83 -22.29 -33.51 6.29
C GLY A 83 -21.21 -33.80 7.34
N GLY A 84 -21.09 -32.91 8.33
CA GLY A 84 -20.23 -33.05 9.50
C GLY A 84 -18.78 -32.72 9.25
N CYS A 85 -18.05 -32.42 10.33
CA CYS A 85 -16.60 -32.17 10.25
C CYS A 85 -15.88 -32.47 11.57
N GLU A 86 -14.56 -32.55 11.52
CA GLU A 86 -13.74 -32.66 12.73
C GLU A 86 -13.64 -31.33 13.49
N LEU A 87 -13.93 -31.34 14.79
CA LEU A 87 -13.72 -30.23 15.71
C LEU A 87 -12.95 -30.71 16.95
N LYS A 88 -12.16 -29.82 17.55
CA LYS A 88 -11.41 -30.08 18.78
C LYS A 88 -12.22 -29.61 19.98
N LYS A 89 -12.63 -30.55 20.82
CA LYS A 89 -13.30 -30.27 22.10
C LYS A 89 -12.28 -29.97 23.19
N ILE A 90 -12.43 -28.81 23.83
CA ILE A 90 -11.57 -28.37 24.92
C ILE A 90 -12.23 -28.68 26.27
N ARG A 91 -11.45 -29.09 27.25
CA ARG A 91 -11.91 -29.37 28.62
C ARG A 91 -11.24 -28.45 29.63
N PRO A 92 -11.88 -28.20 30.80
CA PRO A 92 -11.28 -27.38 31.87
C PRO A 92 -9.93 -27.90 32.40
N ASN A 93 -9.64 -29.20 32.23
CA ASN A 93 -8.37 -29.81 32.63
C ASN A 93 -7.32 -29.83 31.49
N SER A 94 -7.42 -28.90 30.55
CA SER A 94 -6.55 -28.76 29.37
C SER A 94 -6.54 -29.95 28.39
N ARG A 95 -7.41 -30.95 28.57
CA ARG A 95 -7.48 -32.09 27.63
C ARG A 95 -8.23 -31.69 26.36
N VAL A 96 -7.62 -32.03 25.22
CA VAL A 96 -8.18 -31.80 23.88
C VAL A 96 -8.62 -33.12 23.26
N TYR A 97 -9.82 -33.13 22.69
CA TYR A 97 -10.37 -34.30 22.01
C TYR A 97 -10.81 -33.94 20.60
N CYS A 98 -10.17 -34.50 19.58
CA CYS A 98 -10.67 -34.43 18.21
C CYS A 98 -11.91 -35.33 18.07
N ARG A 99 -13.01 -34.76 17.57
CA ARG A 99 -14.28 -35.45 17.37
C ARG A 99 -14.89 -35.00 16.06
N PHE A 100 -15.49 -35.93 15.34
CA PHE A 100 -16.34 -35.63 14.19
C PHE A 100 -17.72 -35.25 14.71
N TYR A 101 -18.19 -34.04 14.41
CA TYR A 101 -19.50 -33.53 14.79
C TYR A 101 -20.43 -33.51 13.58
N THR A 102 -21.69 -33.91 13.79
CA THR A 102 -22.75 -33.90 12.77
C THR A 102 -24.04 -33.32 13.36
N LEU A 103 -24.84 -32.67 12.52
CA LEU A 103 -26.23 -32.28 12.82
C LEU A 103 -27.18 -33.34 12.25
N ASP A 104 -28.18 -33.76 13.03
CA ASP A 104 -29.19 -34.73 12.58
C ASP A 104 -30.01 -34.18 11.39
N THR A 105 -30.57 -35.08 10.58
CA THR A 105 -31.31 -34.72 9.36
C THR A 105 -32.59 -33.91 9.63
N ASP A 106 -33.16 -34.04 10.83
CA ASP A 106 -34.32 -33.30 11.33
C ASP A 106 -33.94 -32.01 12.09
N LEU A 107 -32.64 -31.68 12.10
CA LEU A 107 -32.05 -30.51 12.76
C LEU A 107 -32.23 -30.48 14.28
N SER A 108 -32.64 -31.60 14.92
CA SER A 108 -32.99 -31.59 16.33
C SER A 108 -31.81 -31.75 17.28
N CYS A 109 -30.73 -32.38 16.83
CA CYS A 109 -29.64 -32.81 17.70
C CYS A 109 -28.27 -32.69 17.01
N LEU A 110 -27.26 -32.28 17.78
CA LEU A 110 -25.84 -32.43 17.42
C LEU A 110 -25.31 -33.75 17.97
N ARG A 111 -24.55 -34.49 17.18
CA ARG A 111 -23.88 -35.73 17.59
C ARG A 111 -22.38 -35.65 17.38
N TRP A 112 -21.63 -36.46 18.13
CA TRP A 112 -20.18 -36.54 17.93
C TRP A 112 -19.57 -37.91 18.21
N GLU A 113 -18.55 -38.24 17.43
CA GLU A 113 -17.77 -39.48 17.55
C GLU A 113 -16.27 -39.25 17.35
N PRO A 114 -15.37 -40.11 17.87
CA PRO A 114 -15.64 -41.22 18.79
C PRO A 114 -15.91 -40.74 20.22
N SER A 115 -16.87 -41.34 20.92
CA SER A 115 -17.16 -41.03 22.34
C SER A 115 -17.03 -42.29 23.20
N LYS A 116 -16.56 -42.14 24.45
CA LYS A 116 -16.60 -43.24 25.45
C LYS A 116 -18.00 -43.40 26.06
N LYS A 117 -18.89 -42.44 25.82
CA LYS A 117 -20.29 -42.53 26.18
C LYS A 117 -21.03 -43.29 25.08
N ASP A 118 -22.08 -44.02 25.43
CA ASP A 118 -22.99 -44.62 24.43
C ASP A 118 -23.45 -43.57 23.41
N SER A 119 -23.75 -44.00 22.19
CA SER A 119 -24.17 -43.13 21.08
C SER A 119 -25.34 -42.21 21.45
N GLU A 120 -26.28 -42.70 22.27
CA GLU A 120 -27.41 -41.93 22.81
C GLU A 120 -27.01 -40.82 23.79
N ARG A 121 -25.81 -40.90 24.38
CA ARG A 121 -25.28 -39.92 25.37
C ARG A 121 -24.20 -39.01 24.79
N ALA A 122 -23.79 -39.24 23.54
CA ALA A 122 -22.84 -38.42 22.79
C ALA A 122 -23.58 -37.43 21.86
N ARG A 123 -24.62 -36.78 22.41
CA ARG A 123 -25.47 -35.84 21.69
C ARG A 123 -25.74 -34.58 22.51
N LEU A 124 -26.16 -33.53 21.83
CA LEU A 124 -26.67 -32.28 22.40
C LEU A 124 -27.95 -31.90 21.66
N ASP A 125 -29.07 -31.87 22.37
CA ASP A 125 -30.36 -31.49 21.79
C ASP A 125 -30.34 -29.98 21.50
N VAL A 126 -30.68 -29.56 20.28
CA VAL A 126 -30.60 -28.16 19.83
C VAL A 126 -31.54 -27.27 20.67
N SER A 127 -32.69 -27.81 21.09
CA SER A 127 -33.62 -27.13 21.99
C SER A 127 -33.05 -26.78 23.37
N SER A 128 -31.95 -27.44 23.78
CA SER A 128 -31.26 -27.15 25.04
C SER A 128 -30.21 -26.04 24.91
N ILE A 129 -29.87 -25.62 23.69
CA ILE A 129 -28.89 -24.56 23.45
C ILE A 129 -29.52 -23.22 23.86
N ARG A 130 -28.77 -22.44 24.64
CA ARG A 130 -29.19 -21.12 25.12
C ARG A 130 -28.54 -20.01 24.30
N GLU A 131 -27.27 -20.18 23.94
CA GLU A 131 -26.52 -19.18 23.18
C GLU A 131 -25.28 -19.83 22.52
N VAL A 132 -24.76 -19.15 21.50
CA VAL A 132 -23.50 -19.51 20.83
C VAL A 132 -22.55 -18.31 20.88
N ARG A 133 -21.42 -18.49 21.54
CA ARG A 133 -20.39 -17.47 21.72
C ARG A 133 -19.22 -17.73 20.79
N THR A 134 -18.75 -16.71 20.10
CA THR A 134 -17.52 -16.76 19.29
C THR A 134 -16.30 -16.47 20.15
N GLY A 135 -15.13 -16.90 19.67
CA GLY A 135 -13.85 -16.67 20.32
C GLY A 135 -13.66 -17.50 21.59
N LYS A 136 -12.76 -17.02 22.44
CA LYS A 136 -12.29 -17.69 23.67
C LYS A 136 -12.92 -17.11 24.94
N SER A 137 -14.23 -16.87 24.90
CA SER A 137 -14.92 -16.07 25.93
C SER A 137 -15.39 -16.84 27.17
N THR A 138 -15.17 -18.15 27.25
CA THR A 138 -15.57 -18.99 28.40
C THR A 138 -14.45 -19.22 29.40
N GLU A 139 -14.81 -19.54 30.65
CA GLU A 139 -13.84 -19.85 31.72
C GLU A 139 -12.90 -20.99 31.33
N THR A 140 -13.37 -21.99 30.58
CA THR A 140 -12.54 -23.09 30.07
C THR A 140 -11.38 -22.58 29.21
N PHE A 141 -11.62 -21.63 28.32
CA PHE A 141 -10.56 -21.07 27.48
C PHE A 141 -9.63 -20.15 28.28
N LEU A 142 -10.16 -19.40 29.25
CA LEU A 142 -9.38 -18.49 30.10
C LEU A 142 -8.45 -19.23 31.08
N HIS A 143 -8.91 -20.32 31.69
CA HIS A 143 -8.12 -21.09 32.66
C HIS A 143 -7.03 -21.98 32.03
N ASN A 144 -7.16 -22.29 30.73
CA ASN A 144 -6.20 -23.13 30.00
C ASN A 144 -5.01 -22.36 29.40
N GLY A 145 -4.64 -21.21 29.98
CA GLY A 145 -3.68 -20.19 29.49
C GLY A 145 -2.64 -20.68 28.45
N PRO A 146 -1.69 -21.56 28.80
CA PRO A 146 -0.62 -21.96 27.88
C PRO A 146 -1.11 -22.68 26.62
N LEU A 147 -2.18 -23.47 26.72
CA LEU A 147 -2.77 -24.18 25.60
C LEU A 147 -3.71 -23.27 24.79
N SER A 148 -4.36 -22.32 25.48
CA SER A 148 -5.27 -21.34 24.90
C SER A 148 -4.54 -20.35 23.99
N GLU A 149 -3.32 -19.90 24.35
CA GLU A 149 -2.51 -18.99 23.53
C GLU A 149 -2.16 -19.56 22.14
N HIS A 150 -1.98 -20.87 22.04
CA HIS A 150 -1.61 -21.55 20.78
C HIS A 150 -2.80 -21.86 19.86
N LEU A 151 -4.04 -21.71 20.35
CA LEU A 151 -5.25 -21.95 19.56
C LEU A 151 -5.65 -20.67 18.83
N ALA A 152 -6.08 -20.75 17.58
CA ALA A 152 -6.60 -19.58 16.88
C ALA A 152 -7.93 -19.14 17.53
N GLU A 153 -8.01 -17.90 18.01
CA GLU A 153 -9.23 -17.34 18.61
C GLU A 153 -10.39 -17.28 17.62
N GLU A 154 -10.12 -16.89 16.38
CA GLU A 154 -11.10 -16.81 15.29
C GLU A 154 -11.68 -18.19 14.91
N ALA A 155 -10.99 -19.29 15.24
CA ALA A 155 -11.48 -20.66 15.02
C ALA A 155 -12.18 -21.26 16.25
N ALA A 156 -12.25 -20.52 17.36
CA ALA A 156 -12.84 -20.98 18.61
C ALA A 156 -14.29 -20.49 18.74
N PHE A 157 -15.15 -21.35 19.30
CA PHE A 157 -16.52 -20.99 19.67
C PHE A 157 -17.02 -21.92 20.79
N SER A 158 -18.05 -21.47 21.49
CA SER A 158 -18.64 -22.19 22.61
C SER A 158 -20.16 -22.24 22.47
N ILE A 159 -20.72 -23.43 22.68
CA ILE A 159 -22.17 -23.65 22.75
C ILE A 159 -22.55 -23.69 24.21
N ILE A 160 -23.37 -22.75 24.67
CA ILE A 160 -23.86 -22.72 26.05
C ILE A 160 -25.23 -23.38 26.06
N HIS A 161 -25.42 -24.35 26.95
CA HIS A 161 -26.61 -25.21 26.92
C HIS A 161 -27.09 -25.64 28.32
N GLY A 162 -28.33 -26.08 28.38
CA GLY A 162 -29.01 -26.51 29.60
C GLY A 162 -29.35 -25.35 30.55
N ASP A 163 -30.00 -25.68 31.66
CA ASP A 163 -30.44 -24.69 32.66
C ASP A 163 -29.29 -24.21 33.56
N GLU A 164 -28.23 -25.00 33.64
CA GLU A 164 -27.00 -24.68 34.38
C GLU A 164 -25.97 -23.89 33.54
N TYR A 165 -26.31 -23.48 32.32
CA TYR A 165 -25.43 -22.73 31.42
C TYR A 165 -24.06 -23.41 31.21
N GLN A 166 -24.08 -24.72 30.97
CA GLN A 166 -22.87 -25.50 30.73
C GLN A 166 -22.27 -25.15 29.37
N SER A 167 -20.94 -25.12 29.28
CA SER A 167 -20.23 -24.83 28.03
C SER A 167 -19.74 -26.10 27.31
N LEU A 168 -20.00 -26.14 26.00
CA LEU A 168 -19.32 -27.02 25.06
C LEU A 168 -18.34 -26.18 24.24
N ASP A 169 -17.08 -26.20 24.66
CA ASP A 169 -15.99 -25.40 24.09
C ASP A 169 -15.31 -26.14 22.94
N LEU A 170 -15.31 -25.52 21.74
CA LEU A 170 -14.89 -26.13 20.48
C LEU A 170 -13.88 -25.24 19.74
N VAL A 171 -12.95 -25.88 19.03
CA VAL A 171 -12.03 -25.22 18.09
C VAL A 171 -12.08 -25.94 16.75
N ALA A 172 -12.40 -25.21 15.70
CA ALA A 172 -12.45 -25.70 14.33
C ALA A 172 -11.05 -25.77 13.68
N LEU A 173 -10.98 -26.36 12.49
CA LEU A 173 -9.75 -26.42 11.69
C LEU A 173 -9.36 -25.05 11.11
N SER A 174 -10.35 -24.20 10.84
CA SER A 174 -10.20 -22.84 10.33
C SER A 174 -11.31 -21.94 10.88
N ALA A 175 -11.14 -20.62 10.76
CA ALA A 175 -12.16 -19.65 11.10
C ALA A 175 -13.42 -19.83 10.22
N ASP A 176 -13.26 -20.16 8.94
CA ASP A 176 -14.40 -20.43 8.05
C ASP A 176 -15.29 -21.56 8.58
N VAL A 177 -14.69 -22.67 9.02
CA VAL A 177 -15.45 -23.79 9.60
C VAL A 177 -16.13 -23.35 10.90
N ALA A 178 -15.47 -22.56 11.74
CA ALA A 178 -16.11 -22.01 12.94
C ALA A 178 -17.31 -21.11 12.58
N ASN A 179 -17.16 -20.21 11.60
CA ASN A 179 -18.21 -19.32 11.13
C ASN A 179 -19.42 -20.08 10.56
N ILE A 180 -19.18 -21.15 9.80
CA ILE A 180 -20.24 -22.03 9.29
C ILE A 180 -21.05 -22.62 10.44
N TRP A 181 -20.37 -23.22 11.42
CA TRP A 181 -21.03 -23.85 12.57
C TRP A 181 -21.77 -22.83 13.45
N VAL A 182 -21.15 -21.69 13.74
CA VAL A 182 -21.76 -20.62 14.53
C VAL A 182 -23.01 -20.07 13.83
N THR A 183 -22.91 -19.76 12.55
CA THR A 183 -24.03 -19.23 11.74
C THR A 183 -25.18 -20.23 11.69
N GLY A 184 -24.90 -21.51 11.40
CA GLY A 184 -25.94 -22.54 11.35
C GLY A 184 -26.61 -22.77 12.71
N LEU A 185 -25.85 -22.78 13.81
CA LEU A 185 -26.42 -22.93 15.15
C LEU A 185 -27.28 -21.73 15.57
N ARG A 186 -26.83 -20.50 15.30
CA ARG A 186 -27.60 -19.29 15.59
C ARG A 186 -28.88 -19.23 14.75
N TYR A 187 -28.79 -19.64 13.49
CA TYR A 187 -29.96 -19.74 12.62
C TYR A 187 -31.03 -20.69 13.20
N LEU A 188 -30.62 -21.86 13.73
CA LEU A 188 -31.53 -22.79 14.42
C LEU A 188 -32.17 -22.17 15.68
N LEU A 189 -31.40 -21.42 16.47
CA LEU A 189 -31.92 -20.72 17.65
C LEU A 189 -32.94 -19.63 17.31
N ALA A 190 -32.71 -18.91 16.21
CA ALA A 190 -33.63 -17.87 15.74
C ALA A 190 -34.91 -18.45 15.11
N HIS A 191 -34.88 -19.70 14.64
CA HIS A 191 -36.01 -20.35 13.95
C HIS A 191 -36.40 -21.70 14.57
N PRO A 192 -36.89 -21.76 15.82
CA PRO A 192 -37.25 -23.03 16.47
C PRO A 192 -38.30 -23.85 15.72
N SER A 193 -39.11 -23.21 14.89
CA SER A 193 -40.18 -23.84 14.10
C SER A 193 -39.69 -24.81 13.02
N ILE A 194 -38.41 -24.75 12.62
CA ILE A 194 -37.85 -25.67 11.61
C ILE A 194 -37.30 -26.97 12.22
N ILE A 195 -37.24 -27.05 13.55
CA ILE A 195 -36.61 -28.16 14.28
C ILE A 195 -37.63 -29.30 14.51
N GLY A 196 -37.26 -30.53 14.16
CA GLY A 196 -38.01 -31.73 14.59
C GLY A 196 -39.27 -32.06 13.78
N GLY A 197 -39.49 -31.46 12.61
CA GLY A 197 -40.46 -31.91 11.61
C GLY A 197 -41.93 -31.97 12.03
N ALA A 198 -42.34 -31.37 13.15
CA ALA A 198 -43.69 -31.50 13.69
C ALA A 198 -44.34 -30.15 14.03
N GLY A 199 -45.35 -29.75 13.23
CA GLY A 199 -46.42 -28.84 13.68
C GLY A 199 -46.95 -27.87 12.62
N GLY A 200 -48.05 -28.24 11.96
CA GLY A 200 -48.74 -27.45 10.95
C GLY A 200 -49.10 -26.01 11.38
N GLY A 201 -48.72 -25.06 10.54
CA GLY A 201 -49.09 -23.65 10.67
C GLY A 201 -48.03 -22.76 10.05
N CYS A 202 -48.10 -22.58 8.71
CA CYS A 202 -47.22 -21.74 7.88
C CYS A 202 -45.90 -22.41 7.44
N GLY A 203 -45.69 -22.53 6.11
CA GLY A 203 -44.36 -22.67 5.51
C GLY A 203 -44.03 -23.94 4.70
N VAL A 204 -44.81 -25.03 4.75
CA VAL A 204 -44.48 -26.26 4.02
C VAL A 204 -45.16 -26.29 2.66
N VAL A 205 -44.42 -25.99 1.59
CA VAL A 205 -44.86 -26.29 0.20
C VAL A 205 -44.28 -27.64 -0.19
N ALA A 206 -45.13 -28.65 -0.41
CA ALA A 206 -44.71 -29.91 -0.98
C ALA A 206 -44.20 -29.66 -2.41
N GLY A 207 -42.90 -29.88 -2.65
CA GLY A 207 -42.37 -30.04 -4.00
C GLY A 207 -43.05 -31.24 -4.66
N GLY A 208 -43.48 -31.06 -5.91
CA GLY A 208 -44.14 -32.11 -6.70
C GLY A 208 -43.28 -33.38 -6.85
N PRO A 209 -43.88 -34.53 -7.19
CA PRO A 209 -43.22 -35.82 -7.12
C PRO A 209 -42.26 -36.01 -8.30
N GLY A 210 -40.97 -35.81 -8.05
CA GLY A 210 -39.88 -36.15 -8.96
C GLY A 210 -38.57 -35.51 -8.49
N GLU A 211 -37.62 -36.35 -8.06
CA GLU A 211 -36.26 -36.03 -7.57
C GLU A 211 -36.10 -35.81 -6.05
N GLY A 212 -35.07 -36.46 -5.50
CA GLY A 212 -34.65 -36.62 -4.09
C GLY A 212 -35.29 -35.74 -3.03
N GLY A 213 -35.98 -36.37 -2.06
CA GLY A 213 -36.55 -35.72 -0.89
C GLY A 213 -35.52 -34.99 -0.02
N GLY A 214 -35.43 -33.68 -0.20
CA GLY A 214 -34.74 -32.75 0.70
C GLY A 214 -35.74 -31.76 1.30
N TRP A 215 -35.57 -31.44 2.58
CA TRP A 215 -36.34 -30.40 3.26
C TRP A 215 -35.99 -29.02 2.67
N VAL A 216 -36.99 -28.28 2.17
CA VAL A 216 -36.79 -26.87 1.76
C VAL A 216 -37.08 -25.99 2.98
N VAL A 217 -36.01 -25.49 3.60
CA VAL A 217 -36.11 -24.53 4.71
C VAL A 217 -36.67 -23.22 4.16
N GLU A 218 -37.69 -22.64 4.80
CA GLU A 218 -38.21 -21.33 4.41
C GLU A 218 -37.10 -20.28 4.55
N GLY A 219 -36.63 -19.72 3.42
CA GLY A 219 -35.48 -18.80 3.40
C GLY A 219 -35.67 -17.57 4.28
N THR A 220 -34.57 -17.02 4.80
CA THR A 220 -34.52 -15.75 5.52
C THR A 220 -35.15 -14.61 4.70
N LEU A 221 -35.48 -13.49 5.36
CA LEU A 221 -35.94 -12.30 4.64
C LEU A 221 -34.89 -11.81 3.61
N GLY A 222 -33.61 -11.82 3.97
CA GLY A 222 -32.52 -11.45 3.06
C GLY A 222 -32.42 -12.37 1.84
N SER A 223 -32.53 -13.69 2.04
CA SER A 223 -32.52 -14.67 0.95
C SER A 223 -33.73 -14.51 0.02
N LYS A 224 -34.93 -14.28 0.56
CA LYS A 224 -36.14 -13.99 -0.22
C LYS A 224 -35.97 -12.71 -1.05
N MET A 225 -35.50 -11.62 -0.44
CA MET A 225 -35.22 -10.35 -1.13
C MET A 225 -34.26 -10.53 -2.30
N ARG A 226 -33.20 -11.34 -2.11
CA ARG A 226 -32.20 -11.63 -3.14
C ARG A 226 -32.77 -12.48 -4.28
N SER A 227 -33.51 -13.54 -3.96
CA SER A 227 -34.14 -14.39 -4.98
C SER A 227 -35.17 -13.62 -5.81
N GLU A 228 -36.01 -12.80 -5.19
CA GLU A 228 -36.98 -11.94 -5.89
C GLU A 228 -36.29 -10.92 -6.81
N TRP A 229 -35.20 -10.30 -6.34
CA TRP A 229 -34.41 -9.39 -7.17
C TRP A 229 -33.82 -10.11 -8.39
N LEU A 230 -33.17 -11.26 -8.21
CA LEU A 230 -32.61 -12.02 -9.32
C LEU A 230 -33.69 -12.52 -10.30
N ALA A 231 -34.87 -12.87 -9.79
CA ALA A 231 -36.00 -13.22 -10.64
C ALA A 231 -36.47 -12.03 -11.49
N ALA A 232 -36.48 -10.82 -10.93
CA ALA A 232 -36.81 -9.61 -11.65
C ALA A 232 -35.76 -9.28 -12.73
N GLU A 233 -34.46 -9.41 -12.42
CA GLU A 233 -33.38 -9.22 -13.40
C GLU A 233 -33.45 -10.24 -14.54
N PHE A 234 -33.76 -11.51 -14.22
CA PHE A 234 -33.97 -12.55 -15.24
C PHE A 234 -35.18 -12.24 -16.12
N ALA A 235 -36.29 -11.79 -15.55
CA ALA A 235 -37.50 -11.44 -16.30
C ALA A 235 -37.28 -10.27 -17.28
N LEU A 236 -36.30 -9.39 -17.03
CA LEU A 236 -35.95 -8.32 -17.98
C LEU A 236 -35.27 -8.84 -19.25
N VAL A 237 -34.67 -10.03 -19.20
CA VAL A 237 -33.93 -10.63 -20.32
C VAL A 237 -34.64 -11.85 -20.92
N ASP A 238 -35.66 -12.38 -20.25
CA ASP A 238 -36.64 -13.35 -20.77
C ASP A 238 -37.74 -12.61 -21.53
N GLU A 239 -37.40 -12.06 -22.70
CA GLU A 239 -38.32 -11.26 -23.52
C GLU A 239 -39.59 -12.03 -23.92
N ASP A 240 -39.48 -13.36 -24.06
CA ASP A 240 -40.57 -14.23 -24.48
C ASP A 240 -41.43 -14.75 -23.31
N GLY A 241 -40.95 -14.61 -22.07
CA GLY A 241 -41.65 -15.07 -20.86
C GLY A 241 -41.74 -16.59 -20.72
N TYR A 242 -40.84 -17.34 -21.36
CA TYR A 242 -40.83 -18.81 -21.31
C TYR A 242 -40.15 -19.38 -20.05
N GLY A 243 -39.55 -18.53 -19.21
CA GLY A 243 -38.78 -18.93 -18.03
C GLY A 243 -37.39 -19.46 -18.36
N ILE A 244 -36.93 -19.27 -19.60
CA ILE A 244 -35.63 -19.73 -20.11
C ILE A 244 -35.01 -18.65 -20.99
N VAL A 245 -33.68 -18.51 -20.95
CA VAL A 245 -32.93 -17.62 -21.83
C VAL A 245 -31.72 -18.35 -22.42
N SER A 246 -31.12 -17.80 -23.48
CA SER A 246 -29.89 -18.38 -24.03
C SER A 246 -28.71 -18.23 -23.04
N GLU A 247 -27.75 -19.16 -23.09
CA GLU A 247 -26.53 -19.09 -22.26
C GLU A 247 -25.80 -17.75 -22.41
N ASP A 248 -25.69 -17.23 -23.64
CA ASP A 248 -25.00 -15.96 -23.92
C ASP A 248 -25.66 -14.76 -23.22
N VAL A 249 -26.99 -14.72 -23.20
CA VAL A 249 -27.76 -13.66 -22.53
C VAL A 249 -27.63 -13.79 -21.01
N ALA A 250 -27.75 -15.00 -20.47
CA ALA A 250 -27.57 -15.25 -19.03
C ALA A 250 -26.17 -14.84 -18.56
N VAL A 251 -25.13 -15.24 -19.29
CA VAL A 251 -23.73 -14.93 -18.99
C VAL A 251 -23.47 -13.42 -19.01
N THR A 252 -23.95 -12.73 -20.06
CA THR A 252 -23.85 -11.27 -20.18
C THR A 252 -24.53 -10.58 -19.00
N THR A 253 -25.68 -11.10 -18.59
CA THR A 253 -26.46 -10.56 -17.45
C THR A 253 -25.71 -10.74 -16.14
N VAL A 254 -25.16 -11.92 -15.85
CA VAL A 254 -24.33 -12.15 -14.63
C VAL A 254 -23.12 -11.22 -14.60
N CYS A 255 -22.38 -11.10 -15.71
CA CYS A 255 -21.22 -10.19 -15.79
C CYS A 255 -21.61 -8.72 -15.64
N LYS A 256 -22.80 -8.31 -16.10
CA LYS A 256 -23.33 -6.95 -15.87
C LYS A 256 -23.64 -6.71 -14.40
N LEU A 257 -24.25 -7.69 -13.71
CA LEU A 257 -24.60 -7.59 -12.30
C LEU A 257 -23.37 -7.68 -11.37
N CYS A 258 -22.31 -8.37 -11.81
CA CYS A 258 -21.04 -8.50 -11.09
C CYS A 258 -19.84 -8.25 -12.03
N PRO A 259 -19.45 -6.98 -12.27
CA PRO A 259 -18.43 -6.64 -13.27
C PRO A 259 -17.03 -7.26 -13.05
N GLY A 260 -16.73 -7.76 -11.86
CA GLY A 260 -15.44 -8.39 -11.53
C GLY A 260 -15.31 -9.84 -12.00
N ILE A 261 -16.40 -10.49 -12.43
CA ILE A 261 -16.39 -11.90 -12.82
C ILE A 261 -16.06 -12.10 -14.29
N LYS A 262 -15.18 -13.07 -14.57
CA LYS A 262 -14.81 -13.43 -15.94
C LYS A 262 -15.91 -14.24 -16.60
N GLU A 263 -16.27 -13.89 -17.83
CA GLU A 263 -17.26 -14.58 -18.64
C GLU A 263 -17.04 -16.11 -18.70
N ALA A 264 -15.79 -16.53 -18.89
CA ALA A 264 -15.43 -17.95 -18.95
C ALA A 264 -15.76 -18.72 -17.65
N LYS A 265 -15.66 -18.07 -16.48
CA LYS A 265 -16.01 -18.67 -15.17
C LYS A 265 -17.52 -18.87 -15.05
N VAL A 266 -18.30 -17.89 -15.51
CA VAL A 266 -19.77 -17.97 -15.53
C VAL A 266 -20.25 -19.10 -16.44
N ARG A 267 -19.74 -19.18 -17.67
CA ARG A 267 -20.07 -20.25 -18.63
C ARG A 267 -19.75 -21.63 -18.11
N LEU A 268 -18.58 -21.79 -17.48
CA LEU A 268 -18.19 -23.06 -16.88
C LEU A 268 -19.18 -23.48 -15.79
N ARG A 269 -19.62 -22.54 -14.93
CA ARG A 269 -20.56 -22.85 -13.86
C ARG A 269 -21.93 -23.28 -14.37
N PHE A 270 -22.47 -22.63 -15.40
CA PHE A 270 -23.72 -23.08 -16.01
C PHE A 270 -23.62 -24.53 -16.51
N LYS A 271 -22.51 -24.89 -17.16
CA LYS A 271 -22.27 -26.27 -17.61
C LYS A 271 -22.15 -27.28 -16.48
N GLU A 272 -21.63 -26.88 -15.32
CA GLU A 272 -21.55 -27.72 -14.12
C GLU A 272 -22.93 -27.97 -13.50
N ILE A 273 -23.73 -26.92 -13.35
CA ILE A 273 -25.11 -27.00 -12.82
C ILE A 273 -26.00 -27.84 -13.74
N GLN A 274 -25.93 -27.60 -15.04
CA GLN A 274 -26.70 -28.37 -16.03
C GLN A 274 -26.29 -29.85 -16.06
N ARG A 275 -25.00 -30.13 -15.89
CA ARG A 275 -24.49 -31.51 -15.82
C ARG A 275 -24.96 -32.23 -14.56
N SER A 276 -24.99 -31.57 -13.41
CA SER A 276 -25.47 -32.19 -12.16
C SER A 276 -26.96 -32.51 -12.21
N LYS A 277 -27.73 -31.77 -13.01
CA LYS A 277 -29.17 -32.00 -13.28
C LYS A 277 -29.44 -32.91 -14.48
N GLU A 278 -28.41 -33.55 -15.04
CA GLU A 278 -28.48 -34.42 -16.24
C GLU A 278 -29.13 -33.74 -17.48
N LYS A 279 -29.09 -32.40 -17.55
CA LYS A 279 -29.75 -31.58 -18.57
C LYS A 279 -28.74 -30.65 -19.25
N LEU A 280 -27.84 -31.20 -20.07
CA LEU A 280 -26.91 -30.37 -20.84
C LEU A 280 -27.68 -29.69 -21.99
N THR A 281 -27.99 -28.39 -21.84
CA THR A 281 -28.75 -27.62 -22.85
C THR A 281 -28.10 -26.27 -23.11
N SER A 282 -28.42 -25.64 -24.24
CA SER A 282 -27.94 -24.28 -24.56
C SER A 282 -28.76 -23.16 -23.89
N HIS A 283 -29.75 -23.52 -23.07
CA HIS A 283 -30.68 -22.59 -22.43
C HIS A 283 -30.49 -22.66 -20.92
N VAL A 284 -30.65 -21.53 -20.25
CA VAL A 284 -30.51 -21.37 -18.81
C VAL A 284 -31.88 -21.06 -18.24
N THR A 285 -32.34 -21.86 -17.28
CA THR A 285 -33.58 -21.57 -16.55
C THR A 285 -33.35 -20.49 -15.50
N ARG A 286 -34.44 -19.86 -15.03
CA ARG A 286 -34.37 -18.89 -13.93
C ARG A 286 -33.69 -19.45 -12.68
N GLU A 287 -33.98 -20.70 -12.34
CA GLU A 287 -33.41 -21.37 -11.17
C GLU A 287 -31.90 -21.62 -11.35
N GLU A 288 -31.46 -22.02 -12.54
CA GLU A 288 -30.03 -22.17 -12.87
C GLU A 288 -29.29 -20.83 -12.84
N PHE A 289 -29.94 -19.75 -13.32
CA PHE A 289 -29.41 -18.39 -13.24
C PHE A 289 -29.19 -17.94 -11.79
N GLN A 290 -30.19 -18.15 -10.92
CA GLN A 290 -30.10 -17.81 -9.50
C GLN A 290 -29.01 -18.63 -8.79
N GLU A 291 -28.96 -19.94 -9.03
CA GLU A 291 -27.95 -20.84 -8.46
C GLU A 291 -26.53 -20.42 -8.87
N ALA A 292 -26.30 -20.21 -10.17
CA ALA A 292 -25.01 -19.76 -10.68
C ALA A 292 -24.60 -18.41 -10.11
N PHE A 293 -25.51 -17.44 -10.05
CA PHE A 293 -25.22 -16.13 -9.50
C PHE A 293 -24.87 -16.21 -8.01
N CYS A 294 -25.67 -16.91 -7.21
CA CYS A 294 -25.42 -17.05 -5.77
C CYS A 294 -24.08 -17.74 -5.50
N GLU A 295 -23.72 -18.81 -6.20
CA GLU A 295 -22.47 -19.51 -5.95
C GLU A 295 -21.23 -18.72 -6.42
N LEU A 296 -21.35 -17.99 -7.53
CA LEU A 296 -20.22 -17.24 -8.11
C LEU A 296 -20.01 -15.87 -7.47
N CYS A 297 -21.08 -15.15 -7.21
CA CYS A 297 -21.05 -13.74 -6.81
C CYS A 297 -21.18 -13.56 -5.29
N THR A 298 -21.44 -14.62 -4.52
CA THR A 298 -21.40 -14.56 -3.06
C THR A 298 -19.97 -14.62 -2.56
N ARG A 299 -19.62 -13.62 -1.76
CA ARG A 299 -18.39 -13.56 -0.98
C ARG A 299 -18.64 -14.07 0.44
N PRO A 300 -18.07 -15.23 0.84
CA PRO A 300 -18.35 -15.83 2.14
C PRO A 300 -17.90 -14.92 3.28
N ASP A 301 -16.77 -14.24 3.12
CA ASP A 301 -16.24 -13.27 4.07
C ASP A 301 -17.20 -12.07 4.28
N VAL A 302 -17.79 -11.55 3.20
CA VAL A 302 -18.81 -10.48 3.29
C VAL A 302 -20.12 -11.00 3.86
N TYR A 303 -20.51 -12.23 3.50
CA TYR A 303 -21.72 -12.87 4.02
C TYR A 303 -21.65 -13.08 5.55
N PHE A 304 -20.56 -13.65 6.07
CA PHE A 304 -20.40 -13.83 7.50
C PHE A 304 -20.34 -12.51 8.25
N LEU A 305 -19.70 -11.48 7.68
CA LEU A 305 -19.72 -10.14 8.25
C LEU A 305 -21.15 -9.58 8.32
N LEU A 306 -21.94 -9.70 7.24
CA LEU A 306 -23.34 -9.26 7.21
C LEU A 306 -24.18 -9.98 8.27
N VAL A 307 -24.07 -11.31 8.36
CA VAL A 307 -24.80 -12.13 9.33
C VAL A 307 -24.47 -11.72 10.75
N GLN A 308 -23.18 -11.49 11.05
CA GLN A 308 -22.72 -11.03 12.35
C GLN A 308 -23.31 -9.65 12.71
N LEU A 309 -23.39 -8.73 11.75
CA LEU A 309 -23.93 -7.39 11.95
C LEU A 309 -25.47 -7.35 12.04
N SER A 310 -26.15 -8.23 11.30
CA SER A 310 -27.62 -8.28 11.20
C SER A 310 -28.32 -9.11 12.28
N GLN A 311 -27.55 -9.67 13.23
CA GLN A 311 -28.05 -10.66 14.20
C GLN A 311 -28.75 -11.83 13.50
N ASP A 312 -28.08 -12.40 12.49
CA ASP A 312 -28.50 -13.60 11.75
C ASP A 312 -29.76 -13.43 10.86
N ARG A 313 -30.16 -12.18 10.54
CA ARG A 313 -31.29 -11.88 9.63
C ARG A 313 -30.94 -11.88 8.13
N GLU A 314 -29.65 -12.00 7.80
CA GLU A 314 -29.09 -11.88 6.43
C GLU A 314 -29.47 -10.55 5.72
N CYS A 315 -29.85 -9.52 6.48
CA CYS A 315 -30.11 -8.17 5.99
C CYS A 315 -29.93 -7.13 7.11
N LEU A 316 -29.40 -5.94 6.78
CA LEU A 316 -29.18 -4.86 7.74
C LEU A 316 -30.34 -3.86 7.71
N ASP A 317 -30.84 -3.49 8.87
CA ASP A 317 -31.73 -2.34 9.02
C ASP A 317 -30.93 -1.03 9.25
N PRO A 318 -31.58 0.15 9.30
CA PRO A 318 -30.87 1.42 9.49
C PRO A 318 -30.10 1.50 10.81
N GLN A 319 -30.54 0.79 11.85
CA GLN A 319 -29.88 0.77 13.15
C GLN A 319 -28.66 -0.14 13.13
N ASP A 320 -28.75 -1.31 12.48
CA ASP A 320 -27.60 -2.19 12.26
C ASP A 320 -26.51 -1.49 11.45
N LEU A 321 -26.90 -0.82 10.35
CA LEU A 321 -25.96 -0.06 9.52
C LEU A 321 -25.33 1.08 10.31
N ARG A 322 -26.12 1.82 11.10
CA ARG A 322 -25.59 2.88 11.94
C ARG A 322 -24.54 2.35 12.92
N LEU A 323 -24.83 1.24 13.59
CA LEU A 323 -23.89 0.61 14.52
C LEU A 323 -22.59 0.23 13.79
N PHE A 324 -22.70 -0.42 12.62
CA PHE A 324 -21.54 -0.73 11.79
C PHE A 324 -20.72 0.52 11.43
N LEU A 325 -21.36 1.61 11.03
CA LEU A 325 -20.66 2.84 10.69
C LEU A 325 -19.95 3.47 11.90
N GLU A 326 -20.60 3.48 13.07
CA GLU A 326 -20.06 4.06 14.30
C GLU A 326 -18.94 3.21 14.89
N THR A 327 -19.11 1.88 15.00
CA THR A 327 -18.18 0.97 15.68
C THR A 327 -17.10 0.42 14.77
N GLU A 328 -17.47 -0.03 13.57
CA GLU A 328 -16.59 -0.77 12.66
C GLU A 328 -16.01 0.07 11.52
N GLN A 329 -16.51 1.29 11.30
CA GLN A 329 -15.99 2.24 10.30
C GLN A 329 -15.51 3.58 10.91
N GLY A 330 -15.67 3.77 12.22
CA GLY A 330 -15.20 4.96 12.95
C GLY A 330 -15.94 6.26 12.64
N LEU A 331 -17.12 6.20 12.01
CA LEU A 331 -17.95 7.36 11.66
C LEU A 331 -18.86 7.75 12.84
N SER A 332 -18.28 8.44 13.82
CA SER A 332 -18.95 8.84 15.08
C SER A 332 -20.16 9.77 14.96
N LEU A 333 -20.47 10.28 13.76
CA LEU A 333 -21.61 11.17 13.49
C LEU A 333 -22.58 10.59 12.43
N ALA A 334 -22.68 9.27 12.33
CA ALA A 334 -23.63 8.63 11.42
C ALA A 334 -25.08 8.96 11.83
N THR A 335 -25.82 9.63 10.96
CA THR A 335 -27.24 9.94 11.19
C THR A 335 -28.13 8.82 10.67
N THR A 336 -29.31 8.67 11.27
CA THR A 336 -30.32 7.71 10.82
C THR A 336 -30.75 8.03 9.39
N GLU A 337 -30.92 9.31 9.04
CA GLU A 337 -31.26 9.77 7.68
C GLU A 337 -30.16 9.41 6.67
N GLY A 338 -28.88 9.56 7.06
CA GLY A 338 -27.74 9.16 6.24
C GLY A 338 -27.74 7.65 5.97
N CYS A 339 -28.06 6.84 6.99
CA CYS A 339 -28.19 5.39 6.84
C CYS A 339 -29.31 5.03 5.86
N TRP A 340 -30.49 5.68 5.97
CA TRP A 340 -31.60 5.48 5.03
C TRP A 340 -31.21 5.78 3.57
N GLU A 341 -30.47 6.87 3.34
CA GLU A 341 -30.01 7.23 2.00
C GLU A 341 -29.01 6.21 1.45
N LEU A 342 -28.08 5.72 2.28
CA LEU A 342 -27.14 4.66 1.89
C LEU A 342 -27.87 3.37 1.51
N LEU A 343 -28.83 2.95 2.34
CA LEU A 343 -29.65 1.76 2.10
C LEU A 343 -30.37 1.87 0.75
N LYS A 344 -31.05 3.00 0.51
CA LYS A 344 -31.80 3.24 -0.73
C LYS A 344 -30.90 3.28 -1.97
N ARG A 345 -29.67 3.78 -1.82
CA ARG A 345 -28.71 3.93 -2.92
C ARG A 345 -28.06 2.61 -3.32
N TYR A 346 -27.66 1.79 -2.34
CA TYR A 346 -26.86 0.60 -2.60
C TYR A 346 -27.69 -0.67 -2.76
N GLU A 347 -28.88 -0.74 -2.16
CA GLU A 347 -29.73 -1.92 -2.22
C GLU A 347 -30.30 -2.15 -3.64
N PRO A 348 -30.01 -3.30 -4.29
CA PRO A 348 -30.61 -3.65 -5.57
C PRO A 348 -32.12 -3.89 -5.49
N SER A 349 -32.57 -4.65 -4.49
CA SER A 349 -33.96 -5.11 -4.43
C SER A 349 -34.92 -3.94 -4.25
N ALA A 350 -35.98 -3.90 -5.05
CA ALA A 350 -37.04 -2.90 -4.89
C ALA A 350 -37.70 -3.02 -3.51
N GLN A 351 -37.97 -4.26 -3.07
CA GLN A 351 -38.53 -4.55 -1.75
C GLN A 351 -37.60 -4.08 -0.62
N GLY A 352 -36.29 -4.32 -0.77
CA GLY A 352 -35.29 -3.84 0.20
C GLY A 352 -35.25 -2.33 0.31
N ARG A 353 -35.24 -1.62 -0.83
CA ARG A 353 -35.26 -0.15 -0.88
C ARG A 353 -36.52 0.45 -0.26
N GLU A 354 -37.68 -0.18 -0.47
CA GLU A 354 -38.94 0.28 0.11
C GLU A 354 -38.97 0.08 1.63
N ARG A 355 -38.47 -1.06 2.11
CA ARG A 355 -38.45 -1.42 3.53
C ARG A 355 -37.28 -0.81 4.31
N GLY A 356 -36.30 -0.22 3.64
CA GLY A 356 -35.08 0.28 4.27
C GLY A 356 -34.18 -0.85 4.79
N LEU A 357 -34.01 -1.91 4.01
CA LEU A 357 -33.17 -3.06 4.36
C LEU A 357 -32.05 -3.23 3.33
N LEU A 358 -30.84 -3.55 3.80
CA LEU A 358 -29.69 -3.90 2.95
C LEU A 358 -29.49 -5.41 2.94
N GLY A 359 -29.65 -6.04 1.78
CA GLY A 359 -29.25 -7.42 1.56
C GLY A 359 -27.75 -7.56 1.30
N LEU A 360 -27.31 -8.80 1.12
CA LEU A 360 -25.90 -9.14 0.88
C LEU A 360 -25.28 -8.39 -0.30
N ASP A 361 -25.94 -8.38 -1.47
CA ASP A 361 -25.38 -7.74 -2.66
C ASP A 361 -25.35 -6.22 -2.52
N GLY A 362 -26.33 -5.62 -1.82
CA GLY A 362 -26.31 -4.20 -1.47
C GLY A 362 -25.15 -3.85 -0.54
N PHE A 363 -24.90 -4.69 0.47
CA PHE A 363 -23.78 -4.51 1.40
C PHE A 363 -22.42 -4.69 0.71
N ALA A 364 -22.27 -5.69 -0.16
CA ALA A 364 -21.08 -5.86 -0.99
C ALA A 364 -20.82 -4.64 -1.88
N ARG A 365 -21.86 -4.06 -2.51
CA ARG A 365 -21.73 -2.82 -3.29
C ARG A 365 -21.32 -1.63 -2.43
N TYR A 366 -21.87 -1.52 -1.22
CA TYR A 366 -21.49 -0.47 -0.29
C TYR A 366 -20.01 -0.58 0.13
N LEU A 367 -19.53 -1.77 0.48
CA LEU A 367 -18.12 -1.98 0.82
C LEU A 367 -17.15 -1.68 -0.33
N GLN A 368 -17.63 -1.75 -1.58
CA GLN A 368 -16.86 -1.40 -2.79
C GLN A 368 -17.06 0.05 -3.24
N SER A 369 -17.87 0.84 -2.51
CA SER A 369 -18.19 2.21 -2.86
C SER A 369 -17.07 3.19 -2.49
N PRO A 370 -17.04 4.39 -3.10
CA PRO A 370 -16.13 5.48 -2.70
C PRO A 370 -16.21 5.83 -1.22
N GLU A 371 -17.36 5.63 -0.56
CA GLU A 371 -17.59 5.92 0.85
C GLU A 371 -16.77 5.01 1.78
N CYS A 372 -16.42 3.81 1.32
CA CYS A 372 -15.58 2.84 2.03
C CYS A 372 -14.11 2.87 1.58
N GLN A 373 -13.66 3.91 0.88
CA GLN A 373 -12.25 4.06 0.53
C GLN A 373 -11.37 4.15 1.79
N LEU A 374 -10.27 3.40 1.76
CA LEU A 374 -9.28 3.34 2.85
C LEU A 374 -8.61 4.71 3.09
N LEU A 375 -8.33 5.43 2.00
CA LEU A 375 -7.68 6.73 2.06
C LEU A 375 -8.69 7.83 2.37
N ASP A 376 -8.30 8.80 3.19
CA ASP A 376 -9.13 9.96 3.47
C ASP A 376 -9.37 10.78 2.19
N PRO A 377 -10.65 10.95 1.76
CA PRO A 377 -10.98 11.73 0.56
C PRO A 377 -10.46 13.17 0.58
N GLU A 378 -10.22 13.78 1.76
CA GLU A 378 -9.63 15.12 1.84
C GLU A 378 -8.25 15.18 1.17
N HIS A 379 -7.50 14.06 1.17
CA HIS A 379 -6.19 13.97 0.53
C HIS A 379 -6.25 13.86 -1.00
N LEU A 380 -7.45 13.70 -1.60
CA LEU A 380 -7.63 13.82 -3.05
C LEU A 380 -7.44 15.27 -3.53
N GLY A 381 -7.64 16.24 -2.64
CA GLY A 381 -7.31 17.65 -2.85
C GLY A 381 -6.10 18.08 -2.01
N VAL A 382 -5.67 19.33 -2.20
CA VAL A 382 -4.68 19.95 -1.31
C VAL A 382 -5.37 20.24 0.03
N CYS A 383 -4.97 19.53 1.08
CA CYS A 383 -5.55 19.63 2.42
C CYS A 383 -4.57 20.18 3.47
N GLN A 384 -3.28 20.19 3.17
CA GLN A 384 -2.24 20.65 4.09
C GLN A 384 -1.97 22.15 3.95
N ASP A 385 -1.48 22.79 5.01
CA ASP A 385 -1.10 24.20 4.96
C ASP A 385 0.09 24.39 4.00
N MET A 386 -0.11 25.17 2.94
CA MET A 386 0.88 25.47 1.90
C MET A 386 1.57 26.83 2.08
N ASN A 387 1.32 27.52 3.21
CA ASN A 387 1.86 28.84 3.54
C ASN A 387 3.12 28.80 4.42
N LEU A 388 3.61 27.63 4.80
CA LEU A 388 4.84 27.49 5.58
C LEU A 388 6.08 27.56 4.67
N PRO A 389 7.29 27.80 5.20
CA PRO A 389 8.51 27.87 4.40
C PRO A 389 8.79 26.60 3.60
N LEU A 390 9.40 26.70 2.41
CA LEU A 390 9.76 25.55 1.57
C LEU A 390 10.53 24.44 2.32
N SER A 391 11.38 24.81 3.29
CA SER A 391 12.12 23.84 4.11
C SER A 391 11.20 22.91 4.91
N HIS A 392 9.95 23.29 5.17
CA HIS A 392 8.99 22.54 5.99
C HIS A 392 8.29 21.39 5.26
N TYR A 393 8.56 21.18 3.97
CA TYR A 393 7.90 20.15 3.17
C TYR A 393 8.91 19.11 2.70
N TYR A 394 8.49 17.84 2.64
CA TYR A 394 9.07 16.88 1.71
C TYR A 394 8.64 17.25 0.30
N ILE A 395 9.59 17.18 -0.64
CA ILE A 395 9.39 17.62 -2.03
C ILE A 395 9.73 16.47 -2.96
N SER A 396 8.77 16.12 -3.83
CA SER A 396 8.93 15.02 -4.78
C SER A 396 10.09 15.31 -5.74
N THR A 397 11.13 14.48 -5.71
CA THR A 397 12.42 14.78 -6.34
C THR A 397 12.88 13.61 -7.20
N SER A 398 13.21 13.90 -8.46
CA SER A 398 13.78 12.92 -9.38
C SER A 398 15.29 13.13 -9.55
N TYR A 399 16.00 12.03 -9.75
CA TYR A 399 17.41 12.02 -10.14
C TYR A 399 17.50 11.66 -11.62
N ARG A 400 17.96 12.63 -12.44
CA ARG A 400 18.21 12.48 -13.88
C ARG A 400 17.14 11.69 -14.62
N SER A 401 15.88 12.04 -14.42
CA SER A 401 14.74 11.30 -14.98
C SER A 401 14.72 11.26 -16.51
N TYR A 402 15.57 12.05 -17.19
CA TYR A 402 15.79 11.96 -18.63
C TYR A 402 16.62 10.72 -19.03
N LEU A 403 17.28 10.02 -18.12
CA LEU A 403 17.99 8.77 -18.42
C LEU A 403 17.03 7.58 -18.36
N LEU A 404 16.93 6.81 -19.45
CA LEU A 404 16.03 5.64 -19.51
C LEU A 404 16.60 4.39 -18.85
N ASP A 405 17.91 4.23 -18.85
CA ASP A 405 18.59 2.98 -18.50
C ASP A 405 19.61 3.21 -17.35
N ASP A 406 20.86 2.80 -17.53
CA ASP A 406 21.92 2.89 -16.52
C ASP A 406 22.55 4.29 -16.40
N GLN A 407 23.31 4.54 -15.32
CA GLN A 407 23.89 5.87 -15.05
C GLN A 407 25.11 6.23 -15.92
N VAL A 408 25.63 5.28 -16.71
CA VAL A 408 26.89 5.41 -17.45
C VAL A 408 26.63 5.51 -18.96
N HIS A 409 25.86 4.57 -19.51
CA HIS A 409 25.51 4.46 -20.93
C HIS A 409 24.04 4.84 -21.18
N GLY A 410 23.31 5.24 -20.13
CA GLY A 410 21.93 5.66 -20.23
C GLY A 410 21.73 6.75 -21.26
N ARG A 411 20.84 6.48 -22.20
CA ARG A 411 20.39 7.43 -23.22
C ARG A 411 19.46 8.48 -22.62
N ALA A 412 19.66 9.73 -23.02
CA ALA A 412 18.77 10.83 -22.67
C ALA A 412 17.48 10.77 -23.53
N ASP A 413 16.34 10.93 -22.89
CA ASP A 413 15.01 10.94 -23.50
C ASP A 413 14.08 11.93 -22.79
N LEU A 414 13.27 12.63 -23.60
CA LEU A 414 12.30 13.60 -23.08
C LEU A 414 11.10 12.94 -22.40
N GLY A 415 10.75 11.71 -22.79
CA GLY A 415 9.65 10.96 -22.19
C GLY A 415 9.83 10.69 -20.70
N GLY A 416 11.08 10.51 -20.26
CA GLY A 416 11.40 10.38 -18.83
C GLY A 416 11.09 11.65 -18.02
N LEU A 417 11.39 12.84 -18.56
CA LEU A 417 11.00 14.12 -17.95
C LEU A 417 9.47 14.30 -17.92
N ILE A 418 8.78 13.95 -19.00
CA ILE A 418 7.31 14.01 -19.08
C ILE A 418 6.67 13.13 -18.00
N LYS A 419 7.12 11.88 -17.88
CA LYS A 419 6.62 10.92 -16.88
C LYS A 419 6.82 11.44 -15.45
N ALA A 420 8.00 11.98 -15.14
CA ALA A 420 8.28 12.55 -13.82
C ALA A 420 7.37 13.75 -13.49
N LEU A 421 7.12 14.64 -14.45
CA LEU A 421 6.23 15.78 -14.24
C LEU A 421 4.76 15.34 -14.09
N GLN A 422 4.32 14.38 -14.91
CA GLN A 422 2.97 13.80 -14.81
C GLN A 422 2.73 13.04 -13.51
N SER A 423 3.77 12.50 -12.86
CA SER A 423 3.67 11.89 -11.53
C SER A 423 3.72 12.90 -10.38
N GLY A 424 3.73 14.20 -10.68
CA GLY A 424 3.73 15.27 -9.67
C GLY A 424 5.12 15.64 -9.15
N CYS A 425 6.22 15.21 -9.80
CA CYS A 425 7.57 15.58 -9.38
C CYS A 425 7.76 17.11 -9.38
N ARG A 426 8.37 17.65 -8.31
CA ARG A 426 8.58 19.10 -8.07
C ARG A 426 10.05 19.50 -8.01
N CYS A 427 10.97 18.55 -8.18
CA CYS A 427 12.39 18.84 -8.36
C CYS A 427 13.01 17.91 -9.43
N LEU A 428 13.48 18.49 -10.52
CA LEU A 428 14.11 17.77 -11.63
C LEU A 428 15.61 18.09 -11.69
N GLU A 429 16.46 17.07 -11.77
CA GLU A 429 17.89 17.26 -12.09
C GLU A 429 18.13 17.23 -13.60
N LEU A 430 18.80 18.26 -14.13
CA LEU A 430 19.33 18.29 -15.49
C LEU A 430 20.85 18.34 -15.45
N GLY A 431 21.50 17.30 -15.99
CA GLY A 431 22.94 17.27 -16.24
C GLY A 431 23.23 17.73 -17.66
N VAL A 432 24.00 18.81 -17.81
CA VAL A 432 24.24 19.50 -19.08
C VAL A 432 25.73 19.57 -19.41
N THR A 433 26.08 19.24 -20.65
CA THR A 433 27.44 19.30 -21.19
C THR A 433 27.45 20.10 -22.49
N ASP A 434 28.66 20.46 -22.94
CA ASP A 434 28.82 21.13 -24.23
C ASP A 434 28.39 20.23 -25.37
N GLY A 435 27.63 20.78 -26.32
CA GLY A 435 27.25 20.11 -27.56
C GLY A 435 27.83 20.73 -28.82
N PRO A 436 27.58 20.10 -29.98
CA PRO A 436 28.00 20.62 -31.28
C PRO A 436 27.27 21.94 -31.59
N GLU A 437 27.89 22.77 -32.44
CA GLU A 437 27.31 24.02 -32.94
C GLU A 437 26.93 25.04 -31.84
N GLY A 438 27.47 24.88 -30.62
CA GLY A 438 27.21 25.79 -29.51
C GLY A 438 25.88 25.56 -28.79
N GLU A 439 25.18 24.46 -29.08
CA GLU A 439 23.94 24.06 -28.40
C GLU A 439 24.23 23.08 -27.26
N PRO A 440 23.90 23.42 -25.99
CA PRO A 440 24.14 22.51 -24.86
C PRO A 440 23.24 21.26 -24.91
N LEU A 441 23.77 20.12 -24.47
CA LEU A 441 23.09 18.83 -24.50
C LEU A 441 22.84 18.26 -23.09
N LEU A 442 21.75 17.50 -22.95
CA LEU A 442 21.52 16.62 -21.80
C LEU A 442 22.29 15.31 -22.00
N GLY A 443 23.04 14.87 -20.98
CA GLY A 443 23.71 13.58 -21.06
C GLY A 443 24.72 13.28 -19.95
N VAL A 444 25.32 12.10 -20.06
CA VAL A 444 26.53 11.69 -19.33
C VAL A 444 27.73 12.13 -20.18
N ASP A 445 28.79 12.64 -19.55
CA ASP A 445 30.00 13.20 -20.18
C ASP A 445 30.28 12.81 -21.65
N TYR A 446 30.05 13.74 -22.58
CA TYR A 446 30.64 13.67 -23.92
C TYR A 446 32.12 14.06 -23.84
N GLY A 447 32.94 13.18 -23.26
CA GLY A 447 34.39 13.33 -23.32
C GLY A 447 34.87 13.18 -24.77
N PRO A 448 35.95 13.89 -25.17
CA PRO A 448 36.45 13.86 -26.55
C PRO A 448 36.91 12.47 -27.04
N ASP A 449 37.05 11.49 -26.14
CA ASP A 449 37.58 10.15 -26.45
C ASP A 449 36.51 9.04 -26.65
N VAL A 450 35.22 9.33 -26.39
CA VAL A 450 34.14 8.30 -26.46
C VAL A 450 33.57 8.13 -27.88
N SER A 451 33.99 8.99 -28.82
CA SER A 451 33.53 8.98 -30.22
C SER A 451 33.99 7.77 -31.05
N ARG A 452 34.80 6.84 -30.50
CA ARG A 452 35.42 5.75 -31.27
C ARG A 452 34.77 4.37 -31.13
N HIS A 453 33.83 4.15 -30.20
CA HIS A 453 33.28 2.80 -29.97
C HIS A 453 31.80 2.59 -30.32
N HIS A 454 31.06 3.62 -30.75
CA HIS A 454 29.62 3.52 -31.02
C HIS A 454 29.27 3.46 -32.52
N HIS A 455 29.95 2.62 -33.30
CA HIS A 455 29.68 2.51 -34.74
C HIS A 455 28.43 1.69 -35.12
N HIS A 456 27.67 1.11 -34.18
CA HIS A 456 26.64 0.11 -34.54
C HIS A 456 25.23 0.25 -33.93
N HIS A 457 24.83 1.37 -33.33
CA HIS A 457 23.43 1.56 -32.90
C HIS A 457 22.81 2.82 -33.53
N HIS A 458 21.54 2.69 -33.94
CA HIS A 458 20.75 3.67 -34.71
C HIS A 458 21.02 5.14 -34.36
N HIS A 459 21.18 5.98 -35.39
CA HIS A 459 21.30 7.45 -35.31
C HIS A 459 20.11 8.07 -34.58
N HIS A 460 20.21 8.23 -33.26
CA HIS A 460 19.28 9.04 -32.47
C HIS A 460 19.86 10.44 -32.24
N VAL A 461 19.04 11.46 -32.41
CA VAL A 461 19.41 12.86 -32.24
C VAL A 461 19.61 13.15 -30.74
N PRO A 462 20.75 13.73 -30.32
CA PRO A 462 20.99 14.10 -28.93
C PRO A 462 19.91 15.04 -28.38
N VAL A 463 19.57 14.90 -27.10
CA VAL A 463 18.57 15.76 -26.45
C VAL A 463 19.20 17.10 -26.06
N THR A 464 18.79 18.17 -26.72
CA THR A 464 19.24 19.54 -26.40
C THR A 464 18.66 20.06 -25.09
N ILE A 465 19.34 21.00 -24.43
CA ILE A 465 18.78 21.69 -23.27
C ILE A 465 17.49 22.42 -23.63
N ARG A 466 17.42 23.05 -24.81
CA ARG A 466 16.23 23.76 -25.26
C ARG A 466 14.99 22.88 -25.29
N SER A 467 15.06 21.71 -25.91
CA SER A 467 13.92 20.78 -25.98
C SER A 467 13.50 20.28 -24.60
N ALA A 468 14.45 20.02 -23.69
CA ALA A 468 14.14 19.67 -22.30
C ALA A 468 13.41 20.80 -21.57
N LEU A 469 13.85 22.05 -21.71
CA LEU A 469 13.19 23.21 -21.12
C LEU A 469 11.78 23.41 -21.70
N GLU A 470 11.56 23.19 -23.00
CA GLU A 470 10.25 23.28 -23.64
C GLU A 470 9.28 22.24 -23.06
N VAL A 471 9.75 21.01 -22.82
CA VAL A 471 8.99 19.96 -22.11
C VAL A 471 8.68 20.38 -20.68
N VAL A 472 9.67 20.88 -19.94
CA VAL A 472 9.46 21.35 -18.56
C VAL A 472 8.44 22.48 -18.51
N ASN A 473 8.48 23.42 -19.46
CA ASN A 473 7.52 24.51 -19.52
C ASN A 473 6.10 24.02 -19.85
N LYS A 474 5.97 23.03 -20.74
CA LYS A 474 4.68 22.49 -21.14
C LYS A 474 4.01 21.67 -20.04
N TYR A 475 4.76 20.83 -19.34
CA TYR A 475 4.22 19.85 -18.38
C TYR A 475 4.42 20.24 -16.91
N GLY A 476 5.28 21.24 -16.63
CA GLY A 476 5.71 21.61 -15.29
C GLY A 476 4.58 21.89 -14.31
N PHE A 477 3.45 22.41 -14.78
CA PHE A 477 2.29 22.73 -13.95
C PHE A 477 1.01 21.99 -14.33
N LEU A 478 1.12 20.86 -15.05
CA LEU A 478 -0.04 20.10 -15.52
C LEU A 478 -0.81 19.43 -14.37
N THR A 479 -0.09 18.85 -13.41
CA THR A 479 -0.65 18.07 -12.29
C THR A 479 -0.53 18.79 -10.95
N SER A 480 0.30 19.83 -10.86
CA SER A 480 0.49 20.61 -9.63
C SER A 480 0.79 22.07 -9.98
N GLN A 481 0.15 23.01 -9.28
CA GLN A 481 0.37 24.44 -9.45
C GLN A 481 1.54 24.98 -8.62
N TYR A 482 2.07 24.17 -7.71
CA TYR A 482 3.15 24.55 -6.80
C TYR A 482 4.50 24.64 -7.51
N PRO A 483 5.47 25.41 -6.94
CA PRO A 483 6.75 25.67 -7.58
C PRO A 483 7.47 24.42 -8.07
N LEU A 484 8.20 24.58 -9.17
CA LEU A 484 9.07 23.55 -9.73
C LEU A 484 10.53 23.96 -9.55
N LEU A 485 11.31 23.12 -8.89
CA LEU A 485 12.75 23.31 -8.74
C LEU A 485 13.47 22.62 -9.90
N LEU A 486 14.30 23.37 -10.62
CA LEU A 486 15.15 22.84 -11.67
C LEU A 486 16.60 22.83 -11.16
N TYR A 487 17.06 21.66 -10.75
CA TYR A 487 18.40 21.42 -10.24
C TYR A 487 19.38 21.26 -11.41
N LEU A 488 20.15 22.31 -11.68
CA LEU A 488 21.02 22.41 -12.85
C LEU A 488 22.46 22.04 -12.47
N CYS A 489 22.94 20.93 -13.02
CA CYS A 489 24.35 20.56 -13.01
C CYS A 489 24.89 20.76 -14.42
N HIS A 490 25.94 21.57 -14.61
CA HIS A 490 26.53 21.75 -15.93
C HIS A 490 28.07 21.78 -15.90
N ARG A 491 28.68 21.37 -17.00
CA ARG A 491 30.11 21.55 -17.32
C ARG A 491 30.32 22.26 -18.66
N CYS A 492 29.37 23.10 -19.03
CA CYS A 492 29.43 23.83 -20.29
C CYS A 492 30.52 24.91 -20.27
N SER A 493 31.12 25.19 -21.43
CA SER A 493 31.96 26.36 -21.66
C SER A 493 31.17 27.66 -21.42
N PRO A 494 31.84 28.78 -21.08
CA PRO A 494 31.16 30.07 -20.87
C PRO A 494 30.27 30.51 -22.04
N GLY A 495 30.68 30.22 -23.28
CA GLY A 495 29.86 30.47 -24.48
C GLY A 495 28.54 29.71 -24.47
N GLN A 496 28.57 28.41 -24.15
CA GLN A 496 27.37 27.59 -24.08
C GLN A 496 26.54 27.84 -22.80
N GLN A 497 27.16 28.29 -21.70
CA GLN A 497 26.43 28.79 -20.54
C GLN A 497 25.58 30.02 -20.88
N ARG A 498 26.08 30.92 -21.74
CA ARG A 498 25.31 32.05 -22.28
C ARG A 498 24.13 31.58 -23.13
N THR A 499 24.35 30.62 -24.03
CA THR A 499 23.27 29.99 -24.81
C THR A 499 22.20 29.37 -23.90
N MET A 500 22.62 28.64 -22.86
CA MET A 500 21.72 28.04 -21.88
C MET A 500 20.92 29.10 -21.11
N ALA A 501 21.57 30.18 -20.65
CA ALA A 501 20.89 31.30 -19.99
C ALA A 501 19.86 31.98 -20.90
N HIS A 502 20.17 32.14 -22.19
CA HIS A 502 19.24 32.64 -23.19
C HIS A 502 18.01 31.72 -23.33
N HIS A 503 18.22 30.41 -23.46
CA HIS A 503 17.12 29.43 -23.56
C HIS A 503 16.25 29.43 -22.30
N LEU A 504 16.84 29.47 -21.10
CA LEU A 504 16.12 29.56 -19.83
C LEU A 504 15.19 30.78 -19.79
N LYS A 505 15.70 31.98 -20.11
CA LYS A 505 14.92 33.21 -20.15
C LYS A 505 13.81 33.14 -21.21
N LYS A 506 14.14 32.67 -22.41
CA LYS A 506 13.22 32.64 -23.56
C LYS A 506 12.09 31.63 -23.38
N VAL A 507 12.40 30.43 -22.91
CA VAL A 507 11.42 29.33 -22.81
C VAL A 507 10.50 29.52 -21.60
N PHE A 508 11.05 29.88 -20.43
CA PHE A 508 10.24 30.04 -19.22
C PHE A 508 9.61 31.43 -19.09
N GLY A 509 10.21 32.47 -19.66
CA GLY A 509 9.67 33.83 -19.61
C GLY A 509 9.33 34.26 -18.18
N SER A 510 8.09 34.69 -17.96
CA SER A 510 7.59 35.10 -16.63
C SER A 510 7.51 33.96 -15.61
N ARG A 511 7.56 32.69 -16.03
CA ARG A 511 7.54 31.56 -15.08
C ARG A 511 8.88 31.38 -14.38
N LEU A 512 9.98 31.84 -14.97
CA LEU A 512 11.29 31.80 -14.32
C LEU A 512 11.33 32.80 -13.17
N TYR A 513 11.58 32.31 -11.97
CA TYR A 513 11.70 33.15 -10.79
C TYR A 513 13.16 33.60 -10.60
N THR A 514 13.35 34.90 -10.42
CA THR A 514 14.59 35.48 -9.90
C THR A 514 14.26 36.36 -8.68
N PRO A 515 15.07 36.29 -7.59
CA PRO A 515 14.82 37.08 -6.39
C PRO A 515 14.71 38.59 -6.65
N ASP A 516 15.51 39.11 -7.58
CA ASP A 516 15.58 40.55 -7.90
C ASP A 516 14.37 41.04 -8.70
N ALA A 517 13.76 40.18 -9.53
CA ALA A 517 12.60 40.56 -10.34
C ALA A 517 11.28 40.45 -9.57
N HIS A 518 11.21 39.56 -8.58
CA HIS A 518 9.97 39.23 -7.86
C HIS A 518 10.22 39.13 -6.35
N HIS A 519 10.19 40.26 -5.65
CA HIS A 519 10.40 40.29 -4.22
C HIS A 519 9.19 39.70 -3.47
N VAL A 520 9.34 38.50 -2.91
CA VAL A 520 8.34 37.91 -2.02
C VAL A 520 8.47 38.57 -0.64
N SER A 521 7.41 39.22 -0.17
CA SER A 521 7.40 39.89 1.15
C SER A 521 7.48 38.85 2.28
N LEU A 522 8.68 38.67 2.84
CA LEU A 522 8.93 37.88 4.04
C LEU A 522 8.42 38.67 5.25
N GLY A 523 7.14 38.50 5.62
CA GLY A 523 6.50 39.29 6.67
C GLY A 523 7.33 39.34 7.97
N GLY A 524 7.85 40.52 8.31
CA GLY A 524 8.48 40.87 9.60
C GLY A 524 9.70 40.08 10.08
N ARG A 525 9.99 38.90 9.53
CA ARG A 525 11.12 38.02 9.84
C ARG A 525 11.78 37.61 8.53
N ALA A 526 12.79 38.37 8.12
CA ALA A 526 13.56 38.20 6.87
C ALA A 526 14.39 36.89 6.78
N THR A 527 14.14 35.90 7.65
CA THR A 527 15.01 34.74 7.91
C THR A 527 14.44 33.40 7.43
N THR A 528 13.33 33.40 6.67
CA THR A 528 12.65 32.15 6.25
C THR A 528 12.49 32.06 4.74
N LEU A 529 12.59 30.85 4.17
CA LEU A 529 12.30 30.59 2.76
C LEU A 529 10.83 30.90 2.45
N PRO A 530 10.50 31.34 1.21
CA PRO A 530 9.11 31.56 0.81
C PRO A 530 8.32 30.24 0.87
N SER A 531 6.99 30.37 0.91
CA SER A 531 6.10 29.21 0.90
C SER A 531 5.82 28.67 -0.50
N PRO A 532 5.43 27.38 -0.63
CA PRO A 532 4.91 26.85 -1.89
C PRO A 532 3.77 27.71 -2.46
N GLU A 533 2.89 28.25 -1.60
CA GLU A 533 1.77 29.11 -2.01
C GLU A 533 2.25 30.40 -2.69
N GLN A 534 3.25 31.06 -2.11
CA GLN A 534 3.81 32.32 -2.64
C GLN A 534 4.50 32.15 -4.00
N LEU A 535 4.98 30.94 -4.30
CA LEU A 535 5.74 30.62 -5.51
C LEU A 535 4.94 29.82 -6.55
N LYS A 536 3.60 29.80 -6.44
CA LYS A 536 2.74 29.09 -7.42
C LYS A 536 3.04 29.51 -8.86
N GLY A 537 3.11 28.51 -9.74
CA GLY A 537 3.39 28.68 -11.16
C GLY A 537 4.81 29.11 -11.50
N ARG A 538 5.74 29.10 -10.54
CA ARG A 538 7.12 29.54 -10.73
C ARG A 538 8.10 28.38 -10.84
N ILE A 539 9.11 28.57 -11.68
CA ILE A 539 10.25 27.67 -11.86
C ILE A 539 11.47 28.32 -11.22
N LEU A 540 12.07 27.64 -10.25
CA LEU A 540 13.23 28.13 -9.51
C LEU A 540 14.47 27.35 -9.95
N LEU A 541 15.51 28.07 -10.39
CA LEU A 541 16.79 27.45 -10.71
C LEU A 541 17.61 27.23 -9.44
N VAL A 542 18.04 25.98 -9.26
CA VAL A 542 18.98 25.58 -8.21
C VAL A 542 20.32 25.28 -8.87
N GLY A 543 21.36 26.05 -8.54
CA GLY A 543 22.64 26.00 -9.24
C GLY A 543 23.78 26.63 -8.46
N LYS A 544 24.99 26.63 -9.02
CA LYS A 544 26.10 27.41 -8.48
C LYS A 544 25.86 28.90 -8.76
N LYS A 545 26.27 29.76 -7.83
CA LYS A 545 26.10 31.22 -7.92
C LYS A 545 27.42 31.89 -7.58
N LEU A 546 27.79 32.91 -8.36
CA LEU A 546 28.96 33.75 -8.08
C LEU A 546 28.70 34.62 -6.83
N PRO A 547 29.74 34.89 -6.01
CA PRO A 547 29.63 35.87 -4.94
C PRO A 547 29.27 37.26 -5.48
N PRO A 548 28.51 38.07 -4.73
CA PRO A 548 28.16 39.42 -5.16
C PRO A 548 29.37 40.35 -5.32
N GLU A 549 30.50 40.02 -4.68
CA GLU A 549 31.77 40.78 -4.73
C GLU A 549 32.59 40.53 -6.00
N GLU A 550 32.30 39.47 -6.77
CA GLU A 550 32.94 39.31 -8.06
C GLU A 550 32.37 40.34 -9.05
N GLU A 551 33.23 41.07 -9.76
CA GLU A 551 32.84 42.10 -10.74
C GLU A 551 33.01 41.65 -12.21
N GLY A 552 33.68 40.51 -12.48
CA GLY A 552 33.97 40.00 -13.83
C GLY A 552 32.79 39.33 -14.56
N SER A 553 32.90 39.11 -15.88
CA SER A 553 31.89 38.36 -16.66
C SER A 553 31.83 36.88 -16.27
N ASP A 554 32.96 36.34 -15.83
CA ASP A 554 33.16 34.95 -15.47
C ASP A 554 33.92 34.87 -14.14
N GLY A 555 33.57 33.89 -13.31
CA GLY A 555 34.20 33.61 -12.01
C GLY A 555 34.51 32.13 -11.83
N GLU A 556 35.35 31.79 -10.84
CA GLU A 556 35.68 30.39 -10.54
C GLU A 556 34.84 29.86 -9.37
N VAL A 557 34.15 28.74 -9.59
CA VAL A 557 33.40 28.04 -8.53
C VAL A 557 33.90 26.61 -8.35
N SER A 558 33.99 26.18 -7.10
CA SER A 558 34.47 24.83 -6.72
C SER A 558 33.59 23.73 -7.32
N GLU A 559 34.19 22.66 -7.87
CA GLU A 559 33.49 21.42 -8.28
C GLU A 559 33.57 20.30 -7.25
N GLU A 560 34.01 20.57 -6.02
CA GLU A 560 34.33 19.55 -4.99
C GLU A 560 33.23 18.48 -4.77
N ASP A 561 31.96 18.76 -5.13
CA ASP A 561 30.80 17.89 -4.87
C ASP A 561 29.98 17.47 -6.12
N GLU A 562 30.37 17.88 -7.34
CA GLU A 562 29.60 17.69 -8.59
C GLU A 562 30.27 16.78 -9.62
N GLU A 563 29.96 15.49 -9.59
CA GLU A 563 30.20 14.62 -10.74
C GLU A 563 28.92 14.48 -11.55
N ILE A 564 28.83 15.26 -12.63
CA ILE A 564 27.88 15.00 -13.71
C ILE A 564 28.34 13.74 -14.43
N GLY A 565 27.89 12.59 -13.94
CA GLY A 565 28.23 11.29 -14.51
C GLY A 565 28.55 10.30 -13.41
N GLY A 566 27.52 9.94 -12.62
CA GLY A 566 27.43 8.71 -11.83
C GLY A 566 28.72 8.12 -11.27
N GLY A 567 29.66 8.95 -10.82
CA GLY A 567 31.04 8.52 -10.66
C GLY A 567 31.74 9.42 -9.68
N GLY A 568 31.33 9.32 -8.41
CA GLY A 568 32.16 9.50 -7.21
C GLY A 568 33.61 9.20 -7.51
N PRO A 569 34.58 9.84 -6.83
CA PRO A 569 35.96 9.44 -6.98
C PRO A 569 36.04 7.95 -6.62
N LEU A 570 36.22 7.07 -7.63
CA LEU A 570 36.77 5.73 -7.43
C LEU A 570 38.14 5.84 -6.75
N ALA A 571 38.73 7.03 -6.80
CA ALA A 571 39.87 7.47 -6.04
C ALA A 571 39.88 7.00 -4.58
N GLY A 572 40.80 6.10 -4.28
CA GLY A 572 41.11 5.67 -2.93
C GLY A 572 40.16 4.63 -2.34
N ARG A 573 39.13 4.16 -3.05
CA ARG A 573 38.26 3.06 -2.59
C ARG A 573 38.73 1.71 -3.10
N ARG A 574 38.83 0.77 -2.17
CA ARG A 574 39.14 -0.65 -2.40
C ARG A 574 37.87 -1.33 -2.93
N MET A 575 37.87 -1.73 -4.21
CA MET A 575 36.77 -2.49 -4.81
C MET A 575 37.19 -3.96 -4.94
N THR A 576 36.38 -4.88 -4.43
CA THR A 576 36.41 -6.31 -4.77
C THR A 576 35.33 -6.61 -5.80
N ILE A 577 35.69 -7.33 -6.87
CA ILE A 577 34.77 -7.71 -7.94
C ILE A 577 33.88 -8.87 -7.43
N PRO A 578 32.54 -8.78 -7.49
CA PRO A 578 31.67 -9.89 -7.13
C PRO A 578 31.95 -11.10 -8.03
N GLY A 579 32.33 -12.24 -7.43
CA GLY A 579 32.66 -13.49 -8.14
C GLY A 579 34.16 -13.82 -8.25
N GLU A 580 35.06 -12.91 -7.84
CA GLU A 580 36.53 -13.13 -7.86
C GLU A 580 37.18 -12.95 -6.47
N GLU A 581 36.48 -13.35 -5.39
CA GLU A 581 36.96 -13.19 -4.01
C GLU A 581 38.26 -13.99 -3.73
N GLU A 582 38.51 -15.09 -4.45
CA GLU A 582 39.71 -15.94 -4.31
C GLU A 582 40.96 -15.37 -4.99
N LEU A 583 40.85 -14.39 -5.90
CA LEU A 583 41.99 -13.88 -6.70
C LEU A 583 42.67 -12.64 -6.10
N GLY A 584 42.10 -12.02 -5.06
CA GLY A 584 42.74 -10.92 -4.32
C GLY A 584 43.00 -9.63 -5.12
N VAL A 585 42.40 -9.47 -6.30
CA VAL A 585 42.62 -8.29 -7.17
C VAL A 585 41.81 -7.11 -6.63
N VAL A 586 42.52 -6.07 -6.19
CA VAL A 586 41.95 -4.82 -5.71
C VAL A 586 42.18 -3.74 -6.77
N LEU A 587 41.11 -3.15 -7.31
CA LEU A 587 41.22 -1.93 -8.11
C LEU A 587 41.33 -0.73 -7.17
N VAL A 588 42.47 -0.01 -7.22
CA VAL A 588 42.65 1.28 -6.54
C VAL A 588 42.80 2.35 -7.62
N VAL A 589 41.81 3.23 -7.75
CA VAL A 589 41.96 4.44 -8.58
C VAL A 589 42.66 5.52 -7.72
N PRO A 590 43.60 6.32 -8.23
CA PRO A 590 44.23 7.40 -7.45
C PRO A 590 43.30 8.63 -7.34
N PRO A 591 43.35 9.42 -6.25
CA PRO A 591 42.66 10.71 -6.17
C PRO A 591 43.18 11.73 -7.20
N PRO A 592 42.28 12.54 -7.79
CA PRO A 592 42.69 13.65 -8.62
C PRO A 592 43.55 14.60 -7.78
N SER A 593 44.65 15.05 -8.35
CA SER A 593 45.70 15.81 -7.66
C SER A 593 45.28 17.23 -7.26
N GLN A 594 44.16 17.75 -7.77
CA GLN A 594 43.58 19.05 -7.41
C GLN A 594 42.04 19.06 -7.55
N PRO A 595 41.30 19.85 -6.74
CA PRO A 595 39.87 20.07 -6.94
C PRO A 595 39.65 20.76 -8.29
N ARG A 596 38.77 20.19 -9.12
CA ARG A 596 38.41 20.81 -10.40
C ARG A 596 37.65 22.11 -10.15
N LYS A 597 37.90 23.12 -10.98
CA LYS A 597 37.25 24.43 -10.91
C LYS A 597 36.40 24.62 -12.17
N LEU A 598 35.17 25.07 -11.98
CA LEU A 598 34.26 25.44 -13.07
C LEU A 598 34.32 26.95 -13.24
N SER A 599 34.56 27.43 -14.46
CA SER A 599 34.33 28.84 -14.78
C SER A 599 32.82 29.05 -15.00
N LEU A 600 32.19 29.86 -14.15
CA LEU A 600 30.75 30.17 -14.20
C LEU A 600 30.55 31.57 -14.77
N HIS A 601 29.73 31.66 -15.83
CA HIS A 601 29.37 32.90 -16.48
C HIS A 601 28.26 33.63 -15.70
N ARG A 602 28.43 34.94 -15.48
CA ARG A 602 27.55 35.77 -14.65
C ARG A 602 26.08 35.68 -15.06
N GLU A 603 25.78 35.75 -16.36
CA GLU A 603 24.39 35.72 -16.84
C GLU A 603 23.62 34.46 -16.41
N LEU A 604 24.30 33.31 -16.30
CA LEU A 604 23.69 32.08 -15.80
C LEU A 604 23.58 32.11 -14.27
N SER A 605 24.62 32.60 -13.58
CA SER A 605 24.63 32.79 -12.12
C SER A 605 23.49 33.68 -11.63
N ASP A 606 23.20 34.77 -12.33
CA ASP A 606 22.15 35.73 -11.96
C ASP A 606 20.74 35.12 -12.05
N LEU A 607 20.56 34.08 -12.87
CA LEU A 607 19.30 33.34 -12.96
C LEU A 607 19.09 32.36 -11.80
N VAL A 608 20.14 32.04 -11.03
CA VAL A 608 20.05 31.11 -9.91
C VAL A 608 19.30 31.74 -8.74
N ALA A 609 18.14 31.17 -8.45
CA ALA A 609 17.28 31.55 -7.34
C ALA A 609 17.75 30.94 -6.02
N ILE A 610 18.19 29.67 -6.04
CA ILE A 610 18.67 28.94 -4.86
C ILE A 610 20.12 28.52 -5.10
N ALA A 611 21.04 29.10 -4.34
CA ALA A 611 22.45 28.81 -4.47
C ALA A 611 22.80 27.46 -3.82
N ARG A 612 23.55 26.62 -4.52
CA ARG A 612 24.08 25.39 -3.95
C ARG A 612 25.26 25.68 -3.04
N ILE A 613 25.27 25.04 -1.88
CA ILE A 613 26.36 25.09 -0.91
C ILE A 613 26.97 23.71 -0.72
N SER A 614 28.26 23.68 -0.40
CA SER A 614 28.99 22.44 -0.14
C SER A 614 28.53 21.78 1.17
N SER A 615 28.71 20.47 1.28
CA SER A 615 28.43 19.74 2.52
C SER A 615 29.25 20.26 3.72
N ARG A 616 30.40 20.91 3.47
CA ARG A 616 31.19 21.62 4.49
C ARG A 616 30.37 22.63 5.29
N SER A 617 29.38 23.28 4.66
CA SER A 617 28.51 24.26 5.34
C SER A 617 27.71 23.64 6.49
N PHE A 618 27.30 22.36 6.38
CA PHE A 618 26.67 21.65 7.50
C PHE A 618 27.61 21.57 8.71
N TYR A 619 28.87 21.17 8.48
CA TYR A 619 29.87 21.03 9.54
C TYR A 619 30.27 22.37 10.16
N THR A 620 30.38 23.42 9.35
CA THR A 620 30.64 24.79 9.84
C THR A 620 29.50 25.27 10.74
N GLN A 621 28.25 25.11 10.31
CA GLN A 621 27.09 25.53 11.09
C GLN A 621 26.95 24.73 12.39
N ARG A 622 27.22 23.42 12.34
CA ARG A 622 27.30 22.56 13.53
C ARG A 622 28.33 23.07 14.54
N GLY A 623 29.50 23.51 14.08
CA GLY A 623 30.55 24.10 14.91
C GLY A 623 30.07 25.36 15.65
N SER A 624 29.41 26.27 14.94
CA SER A 624 28.89 27.52 15.52
C SER A 624 27.80 27.29 16.58
N TYR A 625 26.89 26.33 16.37
CA TYR A 625 25.85 25.99 17.36
C TYR A 625 26.43 25.42 18.65
N LYS A 626 27.43 24.52 18.56
CA LYS A 626 28.10 23.96 19.74
C LYS A 626 28.85 25.02 20.55
N GLN A 627 29.42 26.02 19.88
CA GLN A 627 30.12 27.12 20.53
C GLN A 627 29.16 28.08 21.26
N THR A 628 27.95 28.25 20.74
CA THR A 628 26.91 29.11 21.34
C THR A 628 26.27 28.46 22.59
N GLN A 629 26.10 27.13 22.60
CA GLN A 629 25.57 26.41 23.78
C GLN A 629 26.56 26.30 24.96
N GLN A 630 27.87 26.50 24.73
CA GLN A 630 28.90 26.45 25.79
C GLN A 630 29.12 27.78 26.51
N GLN A 631 28.47 28.88 26.09
CA GLN A 631 28.57 30.17 26.76
C GLN A 631 27.45 30.35 27.80
N SER A 632 27.82 30.41 29.08
CA SER A 632 26.95 30.80 30.21
C SER A 632 26.34 32.20 29.99
N PRO A 633 25.20 32.56 30.61
CA PRO A 633 24.60 33.88 30.42
C PRO A 633 25.59 34.98 30.84
N PRO A 634 25.73 36.08 30.07
CA PRO A 634 26.74 37.08 30.35
C PRO A 634 26.39 37.83 31.64
N SER A 635 27.34 37.86 32.58
CA SER A 635 27.25 38.61 33.84
C SER A 635 27.59 40.10 33.70
N SER A 636 27.60 40.65 32.48
CA SER A 636 27.83 42.08 32.23
C SER A 636 27.31 42.49 30.84
N PRO A 637 26.79 43.71 30.65
CA PRO A 637 26.42 44.20 29.33
C PRO A 637 27.70 44.50 28.54
N SER A 638 28.01 43.70 27.52
CA SER A 638 29.14 43.94 26.63
C SER A 638 28.81 44.97 25.55
N SER A 639 29.78 45.84 25.29
CA SER A 639 29.80 46.89 24.27
C SER A 639 29.49 46.38 22.85
N PRO A 640 28.94 47.23 21.96
CA PRO A 640 28.55 46.85 20.60
C PRO A 640 29.80 46.68 19.73
N GLY A 641 30.33 45.45 19.63
CA GLY A 641 31.52 45.19 18.82
C GLY A 641 31.84 43.73 18.53
N SER A 642 30.94 42.79 18.82
CA SER A 642 31.12 41.39 18.41
C SER A 642 30.74 41.25 16.92
N PRO A 643 31.55 40.59 16.08
CA PRO A 643 31.15 40.31 14.71
C PRO A 643 29.95 39.38 14.74
N VAL A 644 28.82 39.85 14.22
CA VAL A 644 27.63 39.05 13.94
C VAL A 644 28.07 37.86 13.09
N SER A 645 27.71 36.64 13.51
CA SER A 645 27.96 35.43 12.72
C SER A 645 27.45 35.67 11.30
N GLN A 646 28.29 35.49 10.28
CA GLN A 646 27.90 35.69 8.88
C GLN A 646 26.70 34.80 8.56
N GLU A 647 25.51 35.40 8.48
CA GLU A 647 24.28 34.72 8.09
C GLU A 647 24.45 34.23 6.64
N LEU A 648 24.32 32.92 6.42
CA LEU A 648 24.31 32.35 5.07
C LEU A 648 23.24 33.08 4.23
N PRO A 649 23.51 33.38 2.94
CA PRO A 649 22.52 33.99 2.09
C PRO A 649 21.24 33.15 2.08
N TYR A 650 20.10 33.83 2.23
CA TYR A 650 18.83 33.27 2.73
C TYR A 650 18.18 32.16 1.87
N TRP A 651 18.78 31.80 0.72
CA TRP A 651 18.24 30.88 -0.28
C TRP A 651 19.31 29.90 -0.74
N THR A 652 19.71 29.01 0.16
CA THR A 652 20.73 27.98 -0.12
C THR A 652 20.18 26.56 -0.04
N MET A 653 20.79 25.67 -0.83
CA MET A 653 20.53 24.24 -0.78
C MET A 653 21.83 23.46 -0.57
N CYS A 654 21.85 22.61 0.45
CA CYS A 654 22.93 21.66 0.71
C CYS A 654 22.62 20.33 0.01
N SER A 655 23.49 19.88 -0.90
CA SER A 655 23.32 18.58 -1.57
C SER A 655 24.34 17.57 -1.05
N LEU A 656 23.86 16.53 -0.38
CA LEU A 656 24.65 15.47 0.24
C LEU A 656 24.65 14.20 -0.61
N GLY A 657 25.80 13.53 -0.69
CA GLY A 657 25.87 12.18 -1.27
C GLY A 657 25.21 11.13 -0.36
N GLU A 658 24.64 10.08 -0.93
CA GLU A 658 23.98 8.97 -0.21
C GLU A 658 24.77 8.48 1.01
N GLY A 659 26.07 8.22 0.86
CA GLY A 659 26.93 7.73 1.94
C GLY A 659 27.20 8.77 3.04
N GLU A 660 27.33 10.04 2.68
CA GLU A 660 27.52 11.13 3.64
C GLU A 660 26.24 11.41 4.42
N ALA A 661 25.11 11.50 3.71
CA ALA A 661 23.81 11.67 4.33
C ALA A 661 23.45 10.48 5.25
N GLY A 662 23.80 9.26 4.84
CA GLY A 662 23.64 8.06 5.66
C GLY A 662 24.43 8.17 6.97
N ARG A 663 25.70 8.60 6.88
CA ARG A 663 26.56 8.82 8.05
C ARG A 663 26.02 9.93 8.97
N LEU A 664 25.56 11.04 8.41
CA LEU A 664 24.98 12.13 9.21
C LEU A 664 23.70 11.69 9.92
N THR A 665 22.88 10.90 9.25
CA THR A 665 21.65 10.34 9.82
C THR A 665 21.97 9.37 10.96
N SER A 666 23.04 8.56 10.87
CA SER A 666 23.44 7.61 11.91
C SER A 666 24.20 8.26 13.07
N GLU A 667 25.17 9.14 12.78
CA GLU A 667 26.11 9.69 13.78
C GLU A 667 25.60 10.99 14.42
N SER A 668 24.77 11.77 13.74
CA SER A 668 24.32 13.08 14.19
C SER A 668 22.88 13.41 13.74
N PRO A 669 21.90 12.56 14.07
CA PRO A 669 20.51 12.72 13.62
C PRO A 669 19.88 14.05 14.08
N GLU A 670 20.14 14.47 15.33
CA GLU A 670 19.57 15.70 15.90
C GLU A 670 20.09 16.94 15.19
N ASP A 671 21.40 17.01 14.95
CA ASP A 671 22.06 18.11 14.24
C ASP A 671 21.49 18.23 12.81
N LEU A 672 21.24 17.08 12.15
CA LEU A 672 20.66 17.04 10.80
C LEU A 672 19.20 17.52 10.78
N VAL A 673 18.38 17.09 11.74
CA VAL A 673 16.99 17.56 11.86
C VAL A 673 16.94 19.07 12.12
N VAL A 674 17.78 19.58 13.02
CA VAL A 674 17.86 21.03 13.30
C VAL A 674 18.30 21.81 12.06
N PHE A 675 19.31 21.32 11.33
CA PHE A 675 19.77 21.94 10.09
C PHE A 675 18.66 22.01 9.03
N THR A 676 17.91 20.92 8.84
CA THR A 676 16.84 20.83 7.84
C THR A 676 15.59 21.65 8.22
N LYS A 677 15.47 22.20 9.44
CA LYS A 677 14.39 23.16 9.76
C LYS A 677 14.49 24.42 8.91
N ARG A 678 15.71 24.91 8.68
CA ARG A 678 15.97 26.21 8.03
C ARG A 678 16.60 26.09 6.64
N THR A 679 17.31 25.00 6.36
CA THR A 679 18.04 24.83 5.10
C THR A 679 17.39 23.74 4.25
N LEU A 680 17.30 23.97 2.93
CA LEU A 680 16.92 22.92 1.99
C LEU A 680 18.07 21.92 1.86
N THR A 681 17.78 20.66 2.10
CA THR A 681 18.75 19.57 2.01
C THR A 681 18.28 18.56 0.97
N ARG A 682 19.21 18.22 0.09
CA ARG A 682 19.02 17.24 -0.97
C ARG A 682 19.93 16.04 -0.74
N VAL A 683 19.43 14.84 -0.98
CA VAL A 683 20.22 13.61 -1.04
C VAL A 683 20.20 13.05 -2.45
N ARG A 684 21.39 12.75 -2.98
CA ARG A 684 21.58 12.15 -4.31
C ARG A 684 22.00 10.67 -4.20
N PRO A 685 21.52 9.79 -5.11
CA PRO A 685 21.99 8.41 -5.19
C PRO A 685 23.51 8.33 -5.31
N SER A 686 24.09 7.29 -4.72
CA SER A 686 25.52 7.01 -4.85
C SER A 686 25.88 6.70 -6.30
N SER A 687 27.04 7.18 -6.72
CA SER A 687 27.62 6.86 -8.02
C SER A 687 27.86 5.37 -8.26
N VAL A 688 28.01 4.58 -7.19
CA VAL A 688 28.23 3.14 -7.33
C VAL A 688 26.97 2.39 -7.79
N ARG A 689 25.81 3.06 -7.82
CA ARG A 689 24.53 2.52 -8.32
C ARG A 689 24.46 2.65 -9.84
N LEU A 690 25.36 1.92 -10.51
CA LEU A 690 25.49 1.94 -11.97
C LEU A 690 24.18 1.50 -12.64
N ASP A 691 23.47 0.55 -12.04
CA ASP A 691 22.19 -0.01 -12.46
C ASP A 691 20.98 0.93 -12.25
N SER A 692 21.21 2.18 -11.85
CA SER A 692 20.15 3.12 -11.49
C SER A 692 19.26 2.65 -10.34
N SER A 693 19.74 1.77 -9.45
CA SER A 693 19.01 1.41 -8.22
C SER A 693 18.74 2.63 -7.33
N ASN A 694 17.75 2.51 -6.43
CA ASN A 694 17.31 3.61 -5.58
C ASN A 694 17.77 3.44 -4.12
N PRO A 695 18.25 4.51 -3.45
CA PRO A 695 18.44 4.48 -2.01
C PRO A 695 17.10 4.48 -1.29
N ASN A 696 17.07 4.01 -0.03
CA ASN A 696 15.84 4.04 0.77
C ASN A 696 15.50 5.47 1.18
N PRO A 697 14.39 6.07 0.68
CA PRO A 697 14.08 7.46 0.98
C PRO A 697 13.67 7.69 2.44
N GLN A 698 13.08 6.69 3.09
CA GLN A 698 12.71 6.77 4.51
C GLN A 698 13.93 6.93 5.41
N GLY A 699 15.07 6.37 5.00
CA GLY A 699 16.34 6.54 5.69
C GLY A 699 16.75 8.00 5.85
N TYR A 700 16.31 8.91 4.97
CA TYR A 700 16.67 10.33 4.99
C TYR A 700 15.52 11.23 5.42
N TRP A 701 14.27 10.88 5.10
CA TRP A 701 13.10 11.61 5.58
C TRP A 701 13.04 11.65 7.10
N LYS A 702 13.45 10.58 7.80
CA LYS A 702 13.57 10.59 9.27
C LYS A 702 14.56 11.64 9.80
N GLY A 703 15.49 12.12 8.98
CA GLY A 703 16.41 13.22 9.29
C GLY A 703 15.88 14.60 8.88
N GLY A 704 14.64 14.70 8.40
CA GLY A 704 14.02 15.93 7.91
C GLY A 704 14.44 16.35 6.50
N VAL A 705 15.24 15.55 5.78
CA VAL A 705 15.69 15.86 4.42
C VAL A 705 14.49 16.03 3.49
N GLN A 706 14.41 17.17 2.79
CA GLN A 706 13.26 17.54 1.96
C GLN A 706 13.31 16.89 0.58
N LEU A 707 14.48 16.85 -0.05
CA LEU A 707 14.66 16.44 -1.44
C LEU A 707 15.47 15.14 -1.52
N VAL A 708 14.82 13.99 -1.41
CA VAL A 708 15.49 12.71 -1.65
C VAL A 708 15.31 12.33 -3.12
N ALA A 709 16.37 12.49 -3.91
CA ALA A 709 16.30 12.28 -5.36
C ALA A 709 16.34 10.78 -5.70
N LEU A 710 15.37 10.31 -6.48
CA LEU A 710 15.26 8.91 -6.91
C LEU A 710 15.24 8.77 -8.43
N ASN A 711 15.85 7.69 -8.93
CA ASN A 711 15.79 7.20 -10.29
C ASN A 711 14.37 6.75 -10.63
N GLN A 712 13.67 7.51 -11.47
CA GLN A 712 12.26 7.25 -11.82
C GLN A 712 12.10 6.09 -12.82
N GLN A 713 13.18 5.75 -13.54
CA GLN A 713 13.23 4.67 -14.53
C GLN A 713 13.34 3.28 -13.90
N THR A 714 13.71 3.20 -12.61
CA THR A 714 13.91 1.93 -11.90
C THR A 714 12.76 1.69 -10.92
N PRO A 715 11.73 0.90 -11.30
CA PRO A 715 10.65 0.53 -10.39
C PRO A 715 11.14 -0.35 -9.24
N GLY A 716 10.38 -0.38 -8.14
CA GLY A 716 10.65 -1.20 -6.97
C GLY A 716 10.26 -0.48 -5.68
N ALA A 717 10.37 -1.20 -4.56
CA ALA A 717 9.90 -0.77 -3.23
C ALA A 717 10.24 0.69 -2.87
N MET A 718 11.47 1.15 -3.14
CA MET A 718 11.90 2.51 -2.80
C MET A 718 11.16 3.59 -3.60
N LEU A 719 10.86 3.31 -4.88
CA LEU A 719 10.09 4.22 -5.72
C LEU A 719 8.60 4.15 -5.37
N ASP A 720 8.11 2.98 -4.95
CA ASP A 720 6.71 2.79 -4.51
C ASP A 720 6.44 3.55 -3.19
N LEU A 721 7.36 3.49 -2.22
CA LEU A 721 7.33 4.34 -1.01
C LEU A 721 7.30 5.83 -1.35
N HIS A 722 8.09 6.26 -2.33
CA HIS A 722 8.08 7.63 -2.82
C HIS A 722 6.74 8.00 -3.46
N ARG A 723 6.23 7.18 -4.38
CA ARG A 723 4.93 7.43 -5.04
C ARG A 723 3.82 7.52 -4.00
N GLY A 724 3.72 6.54 -3.12
CA GLY A 724 2.68 6.51 -2.10
C GLY A 724 2.74 7.70 -1.14
N ARG A 725 3.93 8.22 -0.78
CA ARG A 725 4.05 9.47 -0.01
C ARG A 725 3.47 10.65 -0.76
N PHE A 726 3.83 10.81 -2.03
CA PHE A 726 3.49 11.99 -2.82
C PHE A 726 2.12 11.92 -3.51
N THR A 727 1.40 10.80 -3.41
CA THR A 727 -0.04 10.72 -3.77
C THR A 727 -0.91 11.53 -2.79
N GLN A 728 -0.45 11.72 -1.56
CA GLN A 728 -1.16 12.52 -0.55
C GLN A 728 -1.20 14.01 -0.93
N ASN A 729 -2.06 14.78 -0.24
CA ASN A 729 -2.16 16.23 -0.40
C ASN A 729 -2.43 16.64 -1.87
N GLY A 730 -3.36 15.93 -2.50
CA GLY A 730 -3.83 16.16 -3.87
C GLY A 730 -2.81 15.81 -4.94
N GLY A 731 -1.83 14.95 -4.65
CA GLY A 731 -0.77 14.64 -5.61
C GLY A 731 0.11 15.86 -5.94
N SER A 732 0.13 16.87 -5.08
CA SER A 732 0.78 18.17 -5.36
C SER A 732 2.31 18.10 -5.46
N GLY A 733 2.91 16.99 -5.03
CA GLY A 733 4.36 16.80 -4.93
C GLY A 733 5.00 17.49 -3.72
N TYR A 734 4.20 18.08 -2.83
CA TYR A 734 4.61 18.68 -1.56
C TYR A 734 3.84 18.03 -0.42
N VAL A 735 4.56 17.51 0.59
CA VAL A 735 3.97 16.91 1.79
C VAL A 735 4.59 17.59 3.00
N LEU A 736 3.76 18.21 3.83
CA LEU A 736 4.18 18.92 5.03
C LEU A 736 4.84 17.94 6.01
N ARG A 737 6.02 18.33 6.52
CA ARG A 737 6.73 17.53 7.51
C ARG A 737 6.01 17.53 8.87
N PRO A 738 6.27 16.53 9.73
CA PRO A 738 5.75 16.50 11.09
C PRO A 738 6.12 17.77 11.89
N ALA A 739 5.28 18.16 12.85
CA ALA A 739 5.50 19.36 13.66
C ALA A 739 6.82 19.30 14.42
N VAL A 740 7.18 18.12 14.96
CA VAL A 740 8.47 17.93 15.65
C VAL A 740 9.70 18.23 14.77
N MET A 741 9.58 18.14 13.44
CA MET A 741 10.65 18.41 12.48
C MET A 741 10.62 19.83 11.92
N ARG A 742 9.68 20.68 12.37
CA ARG A 742 9.49 22.05 11.89
C ARG A 742 9.65 23.09 12.98
N ASP A 743 9.11 22.82 14.17
CA ASP A 743 9.03 23.82 15.24
C ASP A 743 10.41 24.15 15.81
N GLU A 744 10.70 25.42 16.10
CA GLU A 744 12.05 25.84 16.51
C GLU A 744 12.48 25.27 17.86
N VAL A 745 11.53 25.09 18.79
CA VAL A 745 11.77 24.67 20.18
C VAL A 745 11.57 23.14 20.37
N SER A 746 11.37 22.38 19.28
CA SER A 746 11.23 20.92 19.38
C SER A 746 12.59 20.21 19.37
N TYR A 747 12.73 19.19 20.23
CA TYR A 747 13.83 18.24 20.20
C TYR A 747 13.32 16.90 19.66
N PHE A 748 13.93 16.42 18.58
CA PHE A 748 13.60 15.14 17.97
C PHE A 748 14.89 14.43 17.54
N SER A 749 14.99 13.14 17.88
CA SER A 749 16.05 12.26 17.41
C SER A 749 15.43 11.05 16.73
N ALA A 750 15.93 10.73 15.53
CA ALA A 750 15.47 9.56 14.76
C ALA A 750 15.87 8.22 15.41
N HIS A 751 16.65 8.23 16.49
CA HIS A 751 17.04 7.03 17.25
C HIS A 751 16.47 7.01 18.67
N THR A 752 15.51 7.89 19.00
CA THR A 752 14.85 7.84 20.30
C THR A 752 14.25 6.44 20.52
N HIS A 753 14.70 5.76 21.57
CA HIS A 753 14.14 4.49 22.02
C HIS A 753 12.95 4.79 22.94
N GLY A 754 11.73 4.50 22.48
CA GLY A 754 10.48 4.80 23.18
C GLY A 754 9.69 5.94 22.54
N CYS A 755 8.55 6.32 23.13
CA CYS A 755 7.65 7.31 22.56
C CYS A 755 8.31 8.69 22.43
N VAL A 756 8.13 9.33 21.27
CA VAL A 756 8.52 10.72 21.07
C VAL A 756 7.80 11.62 22.10
N PRO A 757 8.51 12.47 22.87
CA PRO A 757 7.88 13.33 23.87
C PRO A 757 6.75 14.18 23.27
N GLY A 758 5.55 14.10 23.87
CA GLY A 758 4.36 14.81 23.41
C GLY A 758 3.53 14.09 22.34
N VAL A 759 3.99 12.93 21.84
CA VAL A 759 3.26 12.11 20.86
C VAL A 759 2.79 10.82 21.53
N PRO A 760 1.47 10.58 21.68
CA PRO A 760 0.99 9.33 22.25
C PRO A 760 1.17 8.17 21.26
N PRO A 761 1.63 6.98 21.74
CA PRO A 761 1.73 5.79 20.90
C PRO A 761 0.34 5.33 20.45
N GLN A 762 0.28 4.68 19.28
CA GLN A 762 -0.93 4.09 18.73
C GLN A 762 -0.69 2.65 18.30
N THR A 763 -1.70 1.82 18.52
CA THR A 763 -1.74 0.46 17.97
C THR A 763 -2.44 0.48 16.62
N LEU A 764 -1.75 0.03 15.59
CA LEU A 764 -2.32 -0.29 14.29
C LEU A 764 -2.61 -1.78 14.23
N ARG A 765 -3.87 -2.16 14.12
CA ARG A 765 -4.31 -3.54 13.91
C ARG A 765 -4.78 -3.70 12.46
N ILE A 766 -4.22 -4.68 11.76
CA ILE A 766 -4.53 -4.99 10.36
C ILE A 766 -4.98 -6.45 10.30
N LYS A 767 -6.19 -6.70 9.81
CA LYS A 767 -6.69 -8.06 9.52
C LYS A 767 -6.71 -8.27 8.00
N VAL A 768 -5.86 -9.17 7.50
CA VAL A 768 -5.86 -9.58 6.09
C VAL A 768 -6.89 -10.70 5.95
N ILE A 769 -8.06 -10.39 5.38
CA ILE A 769 -9.19 -11.32 5.28
C ILE A 769 -9.05 -12.19 4.02
N SER A 770 -9.03 -11.57 2.86
CA SER A 770 -9.07 -12.23 1.55
C SER A 770 -8.45 -11.34 0.47
N ALA A 771 -8.10 -11.92 -0.68
CA ALA A 771 -7.75 -11.17 -1.89
C ALA A 771 -8.53 -11.71 -3.09
N HIS A 772 -8.67 -10.90 -4.13
CA HIS A 772 -9.48 -11.22 -5.30
C HIS A 772 -8.79 -10.73 -6.58
N ASN A 773 -8.98 -11.46 -7.68
CA ASN A 773 -8.48 -11.09 -9.00
C ASN A 773 -6.96 -10.81 -9.05
N LEU A 774 -6.16 -11.55 -8.27
CA LEU A 774 -4.72 -11.38 -8.25
C LEU A 774 -4.10 -11.62 -9.65
N PRO A 775 -3.20 -10.74 -10.12
CA PRO A 775 -2.60 -10.88 -11.44
C PRO A 775 -1.63 -12.06 -11.48
N LYS A 776 -1.59 -12.78 -12.60
CA LYS A 776 -0.62 -13.87 -12.76
C LYS A 776 0.82 -13.31 -12.86
N PRO A 777 1.81 -13.91 -12.18
CA PRO A 777 3.21 -13.55 -12.30
C PRO A 777 3.69 -13.58 -13.75
N GLN A 778 4.60 -12.68 -14.11
CA GLN A 778 5.16 -12.66 -15.47
C GLN A 778 6.07 -13.87 -15.68
N GLY A 779 5.83 -14.65 -16.75
CA GLY A 779 6.61 -15.85 -17.09
C GLY A 779 5.96 -17.18 -16.69
N SER A 780 4.81 -17.17 -15.99
CA SER A 780 4.03 -18.38 -15.75
C SER A 780 3.38 -18.85 -17.06
N GLY A 781 4.04 -19.76 -17.79
CA GLY A 781 3.58 -20.29 -19.07
C GLY A 781 2.27 -21.10 -18.99
N ALA A 782 1.64 -21.30 -20.15
CA ALA A 782 0.28 -21.85 -20.33
C ALA A 782 0.07 -23.34 -19.96
N LYS A 783 0.99 -23.99 -19.22
CA LYS A 783 0.88 -25.41 -18.86
C LYS A 783 1.24 -25.63 -17.40
N GLY A 784 0.27 -25.34 -16.55
CA GLY A 784 0.30 -25.65 -15.12
C GLY A 784 1.11 -24.64 -14.32
N GLU A 785 0.46 -24.02 -13.35
CA GLU A 785 0.96 -23.93 -11.98
C GLU A 785 -0.04 -23.10 -11.19
N VAL A 786 -0.71 -23.77 -10.28
CA VAL A 786 -1.43 -23.16 -9.18
C VAL A 786 -0.49 -22.16 -8.50
N ILE A 787 -0.97 -20.95 -8.26
CA ILE A 787 -0.20 -19.87 -7.64
C ILE A 787 -0.75 -19.81 -6.23
N ASP A 788 0.13 -20.00 -5.25
CA ASP A 788 -0.23 -19.92 -3.85
C ASP A 788 0.20 -18.54 -3.32
N PRO A 789 -0.72 -17.57 -3.19
CA PRO A 789 -0.38 -16.22 -2.79
C PRO A 789 -0.18 -16.10 -1.28
N TYR A 790 0.60 -15.09 -0.88
CA TYR A 790 0.69 -14.58 0.49
C TYR A 790 0.75 -13.05 0.47
N VAL A 791 0.48 -12.41 1.61
CA VAL A 791 0.55 -10.95 1.77
C VAL A 791 1.65 -10.60 2.78
N VAL A 792 2.54 -9.69 2.40
CA VAL A 792 3.53 -9.07 3.29
C VAL A 792 3.07 -7.67 3.67
N LEU A 793 3.16 -7.38 4.96
CA LEU A 793 2.87 -6.10 5.59
C LEU A 793 4.19 -5.47 6.04
N GLU A 794 4.54 -4.33 5.47
CA GLU A 794 5.72 -3.57 5.87
C GLU A 794 5.33 -2.19 6.39
N LEU A 795 5.80 -1.86 7.59
CA LEU A 795 5.66 -0.55 8.20
C LEU A 795 6.99 0.21 8.08
N HIS A 796 6.96 1.37 7.43
CA HIS A 796 8.13 2.23 7.22
C HIS A 796 8.00 3.52 8.06
N GLY A 797 9.02 3.83 8.85
CA GLY A 797 8.94 4.92 9.85
C GLY A 797 10.28 5.28 10.48
N VAL A 798 10.27 5.72 11.73
CA VAL A 798 11.48 5.72 12.55
C VAL A 798 11.86 4.25 12.86
N PRO A 799 13.12 3.95 13.20
CA PRO A 799 13.55 2.57 13.48
C PRO A 799 12.69 1.85 14.53
N ALA A 800 12.10 2.58 15.49
CA ALA A 800 11.21 2.02 16.49
C ALA A 800 9.85 1.55 15.92
N ASP A 801 9.38 2.13 14.81
CA ASP A 801 8.13 1.77 14.15
C ASP A 801 8.31 0.71 13.06
N CYS A 802 9.54 0.52 12.56
CA CYS A 802 9.78 -0.37 11.42
C CYS A 802 9.46 -1.82 11.78
N ALA A 803 8.58 -2.44 10.99
CA ALA A 803 8.13 -3.81 11.21
C ALA A 803 7.77 -4.49 9.89
N GLU A 804 7.96 -5.80 9.84
CA GLU A 804 7.59 -6.65 8.71
C GLU A 804 6.88 -7.90 9.24
N GLN A 805 5.69 -8.19 8.71
CA GLN A 805 4.94 -9.40 9.02
C GLN A 805 4.35 -9.97 7.72
N ARG A 806 4.05 -11.27 7.68
CA ARG A 806 3.46 -11.91 6.48
C ARG A 806 2.38 -12.91 6.87
N THR A 807 1.39 -13.07 5.99
CA THR A 807 0.39 -14.14 6.11
C THR A 807 0.99 -15.51 5.80
N ARG A 808 0.29 -16.57 6.19
CA ARG A 808 0.51 -17.89 5.59
C ARG A 808 0.14 -17.86 4.11
N THR A 809 0.74 -18.79 3.37
CA THR A 809 0.47 -19.03 1.96
C THR A 809 -0.91 -19.68 1.79
N ALA A 810 -1.77 -19.09 0.96
CA ALA A 810 -3.09 -19.63 0.64
C ALA A 810 -2.96 -20.72 -0.44
N ALA A 811 -2.96 -21.99 -0.03
CA ALA A 811 -2.79 -23.12 -0.94
C ALA A 811 -3.97 -23.27 -1.92
N GLN A 812 -3.66 -23.49 -3.20
CA GLN A 812 -4.59 -23.87 -4.25
C GLN A 812 -5.71 -22.87 -4.60
N ASN A 813 -5.62 -21.62 -4.15
CA ASN A 813 -6.68 -20.63 -4.29
C ASN A 813 -6.24 -19.43 -5.13
N GLN A 814 -6.11 -19.60 -6.45
CA GLN A 814 -5.66 -18.54 -7.37
C GLN A 814 -6.63 -17.36 -7.47
N ASP A 815 -7.94 -17.62 -7.48
CA ASP A 815 -8.93 -16.59 -7.82
C ASP A 815 -9.37 -15.77 -6.58
N GLU A 816 -9.52 -16.44 -5.43
CA GLU A 816 -10.14 -15.90 -4.21
C GLU A 816 -9.45 -16.46 -2.95
N PRO A 817 -8.14 -16.20 -2.74
CA PRO A 817 -7.44 -16.66 -1.55
C PRO A 817 -8.02 -16.05 -0.26
N MET A 818 -8.23 -16.91 0.73
CA MET A 818 -8.61 -16.57 2.10
C MET A 818 -7.37 -16.65 3.00
N PHE A 819 -7.17 -15.64 3.83
CA PHE A 819 -6.04 -15.55 4.78
C PHE A 819 -6.55 -15.56 6.23
N ASP A 820 -7.49 -14.66 6.54
CA ASP A 820 -8.07 -14.43 7.88
C ASP A 820 -7.02 -14.30 9.00
N GLU A 821 -5.98 -13.50 8.78
CA GLU A 821 -4.87 -13.29 9.73
C GLU A 821 -4.81 -11.85 10.23
N THR A 822 -4.61 -11.69 11.54
CA THR A 822 -4.53 -10.39 12.21
C THR A 822 -3.11 -10.09 12.66
N PHE A 823 -2.66 -8.87 12.40
CA PHE A 823 -1.36 -8.35 12.76
C PHE A 823 -1.50 -7.05 13.56
N GLU A 824 -0.68 -6.87 14.59
CA GLU A 824 -0.66 -5.66 15.41
C GLU A 824 0.73 -5.01 15.36
N PHE A 825 0.73 -3.68 15.23
CA PHE A 825 1.93 -2.85 15.15
C PHE A 825 1.81 -1.68 16.12
N GLN A 826 2.86 -1.42 16.90
CA GLN A 826 2.97 -0.21 17.73
C GLN A 826 3.59 0.90 16.89
N CYS A 827 2.99 2.09 16.86
CA CYS A 827 3.38 3.21 16.00
C CYS A 827 3.37 4.55 16.74
N ASP A 828 4.36 5.41 16.51
CA ASP A 828 4.33 6.82 16.94
C ASP A 828 3.63 7.72 15.89
N ARG A 829 2.55 8.42 16.30
CA ARG A 829 1.57 9.08 15.40
C ARG A 829 2.15 10.10 14.40
N GLU A 830 3.20 10.83 14.77
CA GLU A 830 3.65 12.00 13.99
C GLU A 830 4.62 11.65 12.85
N ILE A 831 5.31 10.51 12.89
CA ILE A 831 6.40 10.20 11.94
C ILE A 831 6.02 9.02 11.05
N ARG A 832 4.72 8.89 10.80
CA ARG A 832 4.21 7.81 9.96
C ARG A 832 4.52 8.07 8.50
N CYS A 833 5.10 7.07 7.86
CA CYS A 833 5.70 7.19 6.55
C CYS A 833 5.31 5.99 5.70
N LEU A 834 4.00 5.85 5.48
CA LEU A 834 3.38 4.79 4.69
C LEU A 834 3.52 3.35 5.22
N SER A 835 2.40 2.63 5.17
CA SER A 835 2.38 1.17 5.10
C SER A 835 2.48 0.77 3.63
N SER A 836 3.43 -0.08 3.29
CA SER A 836 3.56 -0.69 1.96
C SER A 836 2.99 -2.11 2.03
N TRP A 837 2.19 -2.50 1.03
CA TRP A 837 1.54 -3.81 0.98
C TRP A 837 2.16 -4.58 -0.16
N ILE A 838 2.59 -5.82 0.07
CA ILE A 838 3.28 -6.57 -0.96
C ILE A 838 2.69 -7.98 -1.06
N PRO A 839 1.71 -8.21 -1.96
CA PRO A 839 1.39 -9.55 -2.42
C PRO A 839 2.62 -10.25 -3.01
N GLY A 840 2.96 -11.41 -2.46
CA GLY A 840 4.02 -12.28 -2.96
C GLY A 840 3.47 -13.63 -3.40
N TYR A 841 4.27 -14.36 -4.18
CA TYR A 841 3.96 -15.69 -4.70
C TYR A 841 5.08 -16.67 -4.37
N ASP A 842 4.77 -17.94 -4.09
CA ASP A 842 5.77 -18.93 -3.64
C ASP A 842 6.56 -19.59 -4.80
N THR A 843 6.12 -19.46 -6.05
CA THR A 843 6.78 -20.11 -7.20
C THR A 843 7.87 -19.26 -7.88
N SER A 844 8.02 -18.00 -7.50
CA SER A 844 9.16 -17.14 -7.84
C SER A 844 9.16 -15.95 -6.88
N HIS A 845 10.32 -15.42 -6.52
CA HIS A 845 10.48 -14.16 -5.76
C HIS A 845 9.95 -12.94 -6.55
N GLN A 846 8.72 -13.00 -7.06
CA GLN A 846 7.99 -11.91 -7.70
C GLN A 846 7.01 -11.36 -6.67
N SER A 847 7.37 -10.20 -6.15
CA SER A 847 6.57 -9.36 -5.28
C SER A 847 5.80 -8.37 -6.14
N VAL A 848 4.48 -8.31 -6.00
CA VAL A 848 3.67 -7.20 -6.49
C VAL A 848 3.56 -6.21 -5.33
N HIS A 849 4.14 -5.03 -5.45
CA HIS A 849 3.97 -3.96 -4.46
C HIS A 849 2.64 -3.24 -4.76
N ILE A 850 1.78 -3.04 -3.75
CA ILE A 850 0.56 -2.23 -3.83
C ILE A 850 0.66 -0.98 -2.94
#